data_AF-A0AAU5LK14-F1
#
_entry.id   AF-A0AAU5LK14-F1
#
_cell.length_a   1.000
_cell.length_b   1.000
_cell.length_c   1.000
_cell.angle_alpha   90.00
_cell.angle_beta   90.00
_cell.angle_gamma   90.00
#
_symmetry.space_group_name_H-M   'P 1'
#
loop_
_entity.id
_entity.type
_entity.pdbx_description
1 polymer ?
#
loop_
_entity_poly.entity_id
_entity_poly.type
_entity_poly.pdbx_seq_one_letter_code
_entity_poly.pdbx_strand_id
1 'polypeptide(L)'
;MRLVGVLAVVGLGLAVAVPAQADPVGSVDLDRVASEPPVISVLGASAAGVLYRIQTMDQDVLRDGTTWVKPAGAAPYRVDNKFNRLSGNKVFGRLGVGYPVQYQIIGTPTTLRCDASPQPASPLGTVSDVYAPWGWISDDGHRVEASATGCQITAKYAQLSSRSLAAADDQGFVTFEPVNNVKKIVYRTYADPTTLHVVADGGKAPMYPQGFALSGKTVTWSQLDYDTVPIKDTSFVIRSTVDGSAAPVVTFLDRLATSTSILGDKTGWAGCYDGYNYPPARCSAGTLLADGSRTESPLARTAVSDGSRFLFDTYGASPGIDAGTTINATTRTRVITVGLVAPEAYAVALGASGVAYVDTQGPSVSVTRRAYSRSGSSVGLYPQVQVVPETVQRDVGRDGRRTAYVDKSFNVWVVTDDGVRTRVFAAADGVARASTGLTLSGSRLLWAKAKYTGIQCDPSPVCGPTYHDVVLMLTDLRTNTSTQLAMNAYGSRTSLWGSYLAWRDNNNAIYRKDLSSGQVLQVKAGGGVGVNSLDVHGDYVGWSTCDNSWPCGSSVIAYRNMATRTAAVVLASSGTSRVKLSDGHLAYDVQTAGTLTATLKVLRLGTRTTGVVGPIYMDKPFDVFDETLAWINPDGIARIGPNSPYVAPPRYLGNATGASTFRPSAGRSWQPEFAISKALPTCAITIKSGTTVRRTLSCATSVGSARVVWNGRDSSGRLLPAGKYAWTLTGRDADGTLRWWNGNTAPIAGTVTIS
;
A
#
# COMPACT_ATOMS: atom_id res chain seq x y z
N MET A 1 -45.21 46.81 11.41
CA MET A 1 -43.77 46.48 11.29
C MET A 1 -43.60 45.04 11.75
N ARG A 2 -43.37 44.08 10.82
CA ARG A 2 -43.28 42.64 11.14
C ARG A 2 -41.83 42.29 11.48
N LEU A 3 -41.59 41.86 12.72
CA LEU A 3 -40.33 41.23 13.11
C LEU A 3 -40.30 39.80 12.53
N VAL A 4 -39.30 39.51 11.70
CA VAL A 4 -38.97 38.16 11.24
C VAL A 4 -37.93 37.60 12.20
N GLY A 5 -38.34 36.66 13.06
CA GLY A 5 -37.44 35.90 13.91
C GLY A 5 -36.82 34.75 13.12
N VAL A 6 -35.52 34.81 12.88
CA VAL A 6 -34.73 33.71 12.29
C VAL A 6 -34.32 32.77 13.43
N LEU A 7 -34.94 31.60 13.49
CA LEU A 7 -34.57 30.51 14.41
C LEU A 7 -33.41 29.73 13.79
N ALA A 8 -32.19 29.95 14.25
CA ALA A 8 -31.02 29.17 13.85
C ALA A 8 -31.00 27.84 14.64
N VAL A 9 -31.43 26.75 14.00
CA VAL A 9 -31.28 25.40 14.54
C VAL A 9 -29.83 24.95 14.30
N VAL A 10 -29.00 25.03 15.34
CA VAL A 10 -27.64 24.45 15.34
C VAL A 10 -27.78 22.95 15.56
N GLY A 11 -27.75 22.18 14.47
CA GLY A 11 -27.68 20.72 14.53
C GLY A 11 -26.29 20.27 14.98
N LEU A 12 -26.16 19.86 16.25
CA LEU A 12 -25.00 19.11 16.75
C LEU A 12 -24.94 17.74 16.05
N GLY A 13 -24.21 17.68 14.94
CA GLY A 13 -23.85 16.42 14.29
C GLY A 13 -22.80 15.67 15.11
N LEU A 14 -23.24 14.82 16.04
CA LEU A 14 -22.37 13.82 16.64
C LEU A 14 -21.89 12.88 15.52
N ALA A 15 -20.60 12.94 15.18
CA ALA A 15 -19.98 11.97 14.30
C ALA A 15 -19.95 10.61 15.01
N VAL A 16 -20.99 9.81 14.79
CA VAL A 16 -21.03 8.42 15.23
C VAL A 16 -19.90 7.69 14.50
N ALA A 17 -18.98 7.09 15.25
CA ALA A 17 -17.96 6.22 14.66
C ALA A 17 -18.70 5.12 13.89
N VAL A 18 -18.55 5.10 12.57
CA VAL A 18 -19.16 4.08 11.72
C VAL A 18 -18.54 2.74 12.18
N PRO A 19 -19.34 1.78 12.69
CA PRO A 19 -18.81 0.50 13.09
C PRO A 19 -18.07 -0.11 11.90
N ALA A 20 -16.88 -0.67 12.16
CA ALA A 20 -16.10 -1.34 11.13
C ALA A 20 -16.99 -2.40 10.47
N GLN A 21 -17.22 -2.24 9.16
CA GLN A 21 -18.04 -3.18 8.42
C GLN A 21 -17.34 -4.55 8.43
N ALA A 22 -18.03 -5.57 8.90
CA ALA A 22 -17.50 -6.93 8.91
C ALA A 22 -17.21 -7.41 7.49
N ASP A 23 -16.16 -8.22 7.34
CA ASP A 23 -15.84 -8.88 6.08
C ASP A 23 -17.01 -9.77 5.61
N PRO A 24 -17.11 -10.05 4.29
CA PRO A 24 -18.07 -11.02 3.78
C PRO A 24 -17.96 -12.36 4.50
N VAL A 25 -19.10 -12.99 4.79
CA VAL A 25 -19.12 -14.37 5.30
C VAL A 25 -18.35 -15.27 4.32
N GLY A 26 -17.37 -16.01 4.84
CA GLY A 26 -16.53 -16.92 4.06
C GLY A 26 -15.26 -16.31 3.48
N SER A 27 -14.95 -15.05 3.76
CA SER A 27 -13.64 -14.46 3.44
C SER A 27 -12.52 -15.09 4.27
N VAL A 28 -11.35 -15.25 3.66
CA VAL A 28 -10.14 -15.76 4.31
C VAL A 28 -8.95 -14.87 3.95
N ASP A 29 -8.11 -14.59 4.94
CA ASP A 29 -6.84 -13.87 4.75
C ASP A 29 -5.81 -14.77 4.03
N LEU A 30 -5.10 -14.21 3.06
CA LEU A 30 -4.11 -14.92 2.25
C LEU A 30 -2.73 -15.00 2.93
N ASP A 31 -2.36 -13.94 3.64
CA ASP A 31 -1.00 -13.61 4.07
C ASP A 31 -0.88 -13.42 5.60
N ARG A 32 -1.49 -14.31 6.38
CA ARG A 32 -1.49 -14.22 7.86
C ARG A 32 -0.17 -14.47 8.57
N VAL A 33 0.89 -14.87 7.87
CA VAL A 33 2.14 -15.20 8.53
C VAL A 33 2.84 -13.88 8.87
N ALA A 34 2.60 -13.39 10.08
CA ALA A 34 3.29 -12.24 10.62
C ALA A 34 4.80 -12.45 10.49
N SER A 35 5.45 -11.65 9.65
CA SER A 35 6.84 -11.84 9.23
C SER A 35 7.68 -10.58 9.39
N GLU A 36 7.06 -9.42 9.54
CA GLU A 36 7.76 -8.15 9.53
C GLU A 36 8.00 -7.61 10.93
N PRO A 37 9.25 -7.20 11.25
CA PRO A 37 9.50 -6.44 12.46
C PRO A 37 8.84 -5.06 12.30
N PRO A 38 7.89 -4.67 13.18
CA PRO A 38 7.32 -3.34 13.11
C PRO A 38 8.35 -2.28 13.46
N VAL A 39 8.18 -1.09 12.90
CA VAL A 39 8.83 0.11 13.42
C VAL A 39 7.97 0.68 14.53
N ILE A 40 8.56 0.84 15.70
CA ILE A 40 7.92 1.50 16.83
C ILE A 40 8.46 2.92 16.89
N SER A 41 7.59 3.93 17.00
CA SER A 41 8.00 5.30 17.27
C SER A 41 7.37 5.73 18.59
N VAL A 42 8.18 6.09 19.58
CA VAL A 42 7.64 6.67 20.82
C VAL A 42 7.39 8.16 20.59
N LEU A 43 6.12 8.56 20.62
CA LEU A 43 5.69 9.92 20.27
C LEU A 43 5.69 10.87 21.47
N GLY A 44 5.75 10.32 22.68
CA GLY A 44 5.90 11.06 23.93
C GLY A 44 5.67 10.16 25.14
N ALA A 45 6.12 10.60 26.30
CA ALA A 45 5.96 9.88 27.55
C ALA A 45 5.87 10.83 28.75
N SER A 46 5.27 10.34 29.82
CA SER A 46 5.18 11.00 31.12
C SER A 46 4.94 9.96 32.20
N ALA A 47 4.88 10.40 33.46
CA ALA A 47 4.46 9.57 34.58
C ALA A 47 3.05 8.95 34.38
N ALA A 48 2.19 9.53 33.54
CA ALA A 48 0.85 9.01 33.28
C ALA A 48 0.83 7.86 32.24
N GLY A 49 1.84 7.75 31.37
CA GLY A 49 1.89 6.72 30.35
C GLY A 49 2.76 7.07 29.15
N VAL A 50 2.62 6.27 28.09
CA VAL A 50 3.38 6.40 26.84
C VAL A 50 2.43 6.43 25.65
N LEU A 51 2.67 7.37 24.73
CA LEU A 51 2.06 7.39 23.40
C LEU A 51 3.07 6.85 22.40
N TYR A 52 2.66 5.88 21.61
CA TYR A 52 3.54 5.24 20.63
C TYR A 52 2.78 4.87 19.37
N ARG A 53 3.54 4.74 18.29
CA ARG A 53 3.03 4.29 16.99
C ARG A 53 3.75 3.04 16.56
N ILE A 54 2.99 2.08 16.08
CA ILE A 54 3.49 0.87 15.43
C ILE A 54 3.25 1.06 13.94
N GLN A 55 4.29 0.94 13.13
CA GLN A 55 4.24 1.13 11.67
C GLN A 55 4.86 -0.07 10.98
N THR A 56 4.38 -0.37 9.77
CA THR A 56 5.10 -1.22 8.82
C THR A 56 6.11 -0.37 8.04
N MET A 57 7.13 -1.02 7.49
CA MET A 57 8.01 -0.40 6.52
C MET A 57 7.69 -0.91 5.13
N ASP A 58 7.51 0.02 4.21
CA ASP A 58 7.40 -0.25 2.78
C ASP A 58 8.49 0.51 2.06
N GLN A 59 9.47 -0.20 1.48
CA GLN A 59 10.56 0.41 0.69
C GLN A 59 11.20 1.59 1.43
N ASP A 60 11.52 1.38 2.71
CA ASP A 60 12.13 2.37 3.60
C ASP A 60 11.25 3.56 3.98
N VAL A 61 9.99 3.58 3.54
CA VAL A 61 8.97 4.56 3.94
C VAL A 61 8.11 3.98 5.06
N LEU A 62 7.91 4.76 6.12
CA LEU A 62 6.98 4.42 7.19
C LEU A 62 5.54 4.54 6.67
N ARG A 63 4.83 3.41 6.62
CA ARG A 63 3.42 3.36 6.26
C ARG A 63 2.53 3.12 7.46
N ASP A 64 1.24 2.97 7.20
CA ASP A 64 0.11 3.01 8.13
C ASP A 64 0.46 2.65 9.56
N GLY A 65 0.34 3.67 10.42
CA GLY A 65 0.53 3.47 11.84
C GLY A 65 -0.71 2.89 12.48
N THR A 66 -0.54 2.15 13.55
CA THR A 66 -1.53 2.15 14.63
C THR A 66 -0.94 2.88 15.81
N THR A 67 -1.64 3.92 16.25
CA THR A 67 -1.24 4.70 17.41
C THR A 67 -1.93 4.16 18.65
N TRP A 68 -1.17 4.03 19.73
CA TRP A 68 -1.59 3.44 20.98
C TRP A 68 -1.18 4.32 22.15
N VAL A 69 -2.02 4.31 23.17
CA VAL A 69 -1.71 4.88 24.48
C VAL A 69 -1.57 3.72 25.45
N LYS A 70 -0.45 3.67 26.16
CA LYS A 70 -0.21 2.78 27.29
C LYS A 70 -0.23 3.61 28.58
N PRO A 71 -1.34 3.63 29.34
CA PRO A 71 -1.34 4.24 30.67
C PRO A 71 -0.38 3.52 31.61
N ALA A 72 0.16 4.25 32.58
CA ALA A 72 0.90 3.66 33.69
C ALA A 72 -0.01 2.67 34.45
N GLY A 73 0.44 1.42 34.61
CA GLY A 73 -0.29 0.40 35.35
C GLY A 73 -1.54 -0.21 34.69
N ALA A 74 -1.95 0.24 33.49
CA ALA A 74 -3.15 -0.30 32.80
C ALA A 74 -2.83 -0.83 31.39
N ALA A 75 -3.70 -1.64 30.78
CA ALA A 75 -3.50 -2.17 29.42
C ALA A 75 -3.45 -1.05 28.36
N PRO A 76 -2.70 -1.22 27.25
CA PRO A 76 -2.70 -0.25 26.16
C PRO A 76 -4.05 -0.23 25.44
N TYR A 77 -4.43 0.92 24.90
CA TYR A 77 -5.61 1.09 24.05
C TYR A 77 -5.29 1.88 22.79
N ARG A 78 -5.99 1.58 21.70
CA ARG A 78 -5.79 2.22 20.39
C ARG A 78 -6.39 3.62 20.37
N VAL A 79 -5.70 4.55 19.73
CA VAL A 79 -6.20 5.90 19.42
C VAL A 79 -6.05 6.19 17.92
N ASP A 80 -6.72 7.24 17.45
CA ASP A 80 -6.59 7.71 16.07
C ASP A 80 -5.13 8.13 15.77
N ASN A 81 -4.65 7.91 14.54
CA ASN A 81 -3.29 8.24 14.16
C ASN A 81 -2.96 9.73 14.19
N LYS A 82 -3.96 10.61 14.18
CA LYS A 82 -3.73 12.04 14.37
C LYS A 82 -3.17 12.39 15.74
N PHE A 83 -3.37 11.53 16.75
CA PHE A 83 -2.73 11.69 18.06
C PHE A 83 -1.23 11.44 17.90
N ASN A 84 -0.44 12.50 18.03
CA ASN A 84 0.99 12.46 17.71
C ASN A 84 1.88 13.11 18.77
N ARG A 85 1.29 13.57 19.87
CA ARG A 85 2.00 14.19 21.00
C ARG A 85 1.41 13.74 22.33
N LEU A 86 2.26 13.55 23.32
CA LEU A 86 1.88 13.33 24.71
C LEU A 86 2.56 14.41 25.56
N SER A 87 1.78 15.10 26.38
CA SER A 87 2.30 16.08 27.35
C SER A 87 1.48 15.99 28.64
N GLY A 88 2.16 15.82 29.77
CA GLY A 88 1.51 15.54 31.06
C GLY A 88 0.64 14.28 30.98
N ASN A 89 -0.61 14.37 31.41
CA ASN A 89 -1.58 13.28 31.38
C ASN A 89 -2.48 13.25 30.13
N LYS A 90 -2.06 13.91 29.03
CA LYS A 90 -2.89 14.07 27.84
C LYS A 90 -2.15 13.64 26.59
N VAL A 91 -2.91 13.09 25.65
CA VAL A 91 -2.46 12.89 24.28
C VAL A 91 -3.21 13.83 23.37
N PHE A 92 -2.49 14.52 22.48
CA PHE A 92 -3.01 15.54 21.58
C PHE A 92 -2.86 15.10 20.14
N GLY A 93 -3.80 15.51 19.30
CA GLY A 93 -3.79 15.22 17.88
C GLY A 93 -4.60 16.21 17.04
N ARG A 94 -4.21 16.33 15.78
CA ARG A 94 -4.83 17.26 14.82
C ARG A 94 -4.76 16.68 13.41
N LEU A 95 -5.82 16.84 12.62
CA LEU A 95 -5.89 16.33 11.22
C LEU A 95 -5.13 17.21 10.20
N GLY A 96 -4.56 18.33 10.63
CA GLY A 96 -3.86 19.29 9.78
C GLY A 96 -4.19 20.73 10.16
N VAL A 97 -3.55 21.69 9.48
CA VAL A 97 -3.83 23.12 9.66
C VAL A 97 -5.30 23.41 9.37
N GLY A 98 -5.95 24.19 10.23
CA GLY A 98 -7.38 24.53 10.14
C GLY A 98 -8.33 23.55 10.83
N TYR A 99 -7.89 22.32 11.16
CA TYR A 99 -8.71 21.39 11.94
C TYR A 99 -8.58 21.67 13.44
N PRO A 100 -9.63 21.45 14.23
CA PRO A 100 -9.59 21.64 15.67
C PRO A 100 -8.72 20.58 16.35
N VAL A 101 -7.96 21.00 17.38
CA VAL A 101 -7.24 20.08 18.27
C VAL A 101 -8.22 19.11 18.93
N GLN A 102 -7.81 17.86 18.95
CA GLN A 102 -8.45 16.80 19.73
C GLN A 102 -7.47 16.31 20.79
N TYR A 103 -7.99 15.96 21.96
CA TYR A 103 -7.18 15.39 23.03
C TYR A 103 -7.93 14.29 23.77
N GLN A 104 -7.17 13.44 24.45
CA GLN A 104 -7.68 12.46 25.41
C GLN A 104 -6.88 12.58 26.70
N ILE A 105 -7.56 12.43 27.84
CA ILE A 105 -6.89 12.24 29.12
C ILE A 105 -6.52 10.76 29.20
N ILE A 106 -5.25 10.47 29.50
CA ILE A 106 -4.73 9.10 29.57
C ILE A 106 -5.53 8.31 30.61
N GLY A 107 -6.00 7.13 30.20
CA GLY A 107 -6.88 6.27 31.01
C GLY A 107 -8.37 6.52 30.77
N THR A 108 -8.73 7.56 30.02
CA THR A 108 -10.09 7.78 29.50
C THR A 108 -10.07 7.69 27.98
N PRO A 109 -10.70 6.69 27.34
CA PRO A 109 -10.71 6.56 25.88
C PRO A 109 -11.64 7.59 25.19
N THR A 110 -12.08 8.63 25.91
CA THR A 110 -12.98 9.67 25.42
C THR A 110 -12.19 10.76 24.72
N THR A 111 -12.51 11.00 23.44
CA THR A 111 -11.93 12.11 22.66
C THR A 111 -12.71 13.40 22.90
N LEU A 112 -12.00 14.41 23.36
CA LEU A 112 -12.51 15.78 23.53
C LEU A 112 -12.02 16.65 22.37
N ARG A 113 -12.83 17.66 21.99
CA ARG A 113 -12.56 18.58 20.88
C ARG A 113 -12.54 20.01 21.37
N CYS A 114 -11.69 20.84 20.77
CA CYS A 114 -11.57 22.26 21.08
C CYS A 114 -11.95 23.11 19.87
N ASP A 115 -13.18 22.95 19.41
CA ASP A 115 -13.68 23.55 18.17
C ASP A 115 -13.75 25.09 18.24
N ALA A 116 -14.00 25.65 19.44
CA ALA A 116 -14.09 27.10 19.66
C ALA A 116 -12.76 27.74 20.09
N SER A 117 -11.68 26.96 20.24
CA SER A 117 -10.41 27.47 20.75
C SER A 117 -9.46 27.85 19.60
N PRO A 118 -8.64 28.91 19.78
CA PRO A 118 -7.52 29.20 18.90
C PRO A 118 -6.59 27.98 18.77
N GLN A 119 -6.14 27.73 17.55
CA GLN A 119 -5.34 26.54 17.23
C GLN A 119 -3.88 26.72 17.66
N PRO A 120 -3.18 25.64 18.04
CA PRO A 120 -1.80 25.69 18.49
C PRO A 120 -0.88 26.28 17.44
N ALA A 121 0.17 26.96 17.92
CA ALA A 121 1.19 27.48 17.04
C ALA A 121 1.97 26.35 16.35
N SER A 122 2.10 26.42 15.03
CA SER A 122 2.68 25.36 14.20
C SER A 122 4.09 25.73 13.71
N PRO A 123 5.17 25.24 14.35
CA PRO A 123 6.53 25.57 13.95
C PRO A 123 6.79 25.22 12.49
N LEU A 124 7.24 26.23 11.74
CA LEU A 124 7.80 26.08 10.39
C LEU A 124 6.86 25.45 9.35
N GLY A 125 5.54 25.48 9.57
CA GLY A 125 4.57 24.84 8.68
C GLY A 125 4.60 23.31 8.72
N THR A 126 5.24 22.73 9.74
CA THR A 126 5.21 21.29 9.99
C THR A 126 4.13 20.96 11.02
N VAL A 127 3.57 19.75 10.97
CA VAL A 127 2.53 19.24 11.89
C VAL A 127 3.01 19.00 13.34
N SER A 128 4.12 19.63 13.74
CA SER A 128 4.73 19.47 15.06
C SER A 128 4.22 20.53 16.04
N ASP A 129 2.90 20.55 16.26
CA ASP A 129 2.30 21.43 17.27
C ASP A 129 2.98 21.23 18.64
N VAL A 130 3.18 22.32 19.39
CA VAL A 130 3.85 22.33 20.70
C VAL A 130 2.80 22.30 21.81
N TYR A 131 2.89 21.31 22.70
CA TYR A 131 1.95 21.10 23.81
C TYR A 131 2.68 21.05 25.15
N ALA A 132 2.15 21.77 26.13
CA ALA A 132 2.52 21.70 27.53
C ALA A 132 1.55 20.77 28.30
N PRO A 133 1.89 20.33 29.53
CA PRO A 133 1.02 19.45 30.32
C PRO A 133 -0.40 20.00 30.56
N TRP A 134 -0.53 21.33 30.62
CA TRP A 134 -1.80 22.02 30.77
C TRP A 134 -2.56 22.25 29.44
N GLY A 135 -1.91 22.21 28.27
CA GLY A 135 -2.54 22.56 26.99
C GLY A 135 -1.57 23.11 25.94
N TRP A 136 -1.89 24.23 25.28
CA TRP A 136 -1.02 24.85 24.26
C TRP A 136 -1.12 26.38 24.21
N ILE A 137 -0.18 26.99 23.48
CA ILE A 137 -0.22 28.40 23.09
C ILE A 137 -0.55 28.48 21.60
N SER A 138 -1.54 29.29 21.24
CA SER A 138 -1.92 29.50 19.83
C SER A 138 -1.02 30.51 19.13
N ASP A 139 -1.12 30.56 17.79
CA ASP A 139 -0.36 31.53 16.97
C ASP A 139 -0.64 32.99 17.37
N ASP A 140 -1.84 33.31 17.84
CA ASP A 140 -2.22 34.65 18.33
C ASP A 140 -1.93 34.87 19.83
N GLY A 141 -1.17 33.96 20.44
CA GLY A 141 -0.67 34.07 21.81
C GLY A 141 -1.67 33.65 22.88
N HIS A 142 -2.83 33.08 22.55
CA HIS A 142 -3.77 32.59 23.56
C HIS A 142 -3.25 31.32 24.24
N ARG A 143 -3.24 31.32 25.58
CA ARG A 143 -3.02 30.14 26.40
C ARG A 143 -4.33 29.37 26.49
N VAL A 144 -4.37 28.19 25.89
CA VAL A 144 -5.53 27.31 25.90
C VAL A 144 -5.26 26.13 26.81
N GLU A 145 -5.98 26.04 27.92
CA GLU A 145 -5.92 24.91 28.84
C GLU A 145 -6.92 23.83 28.44
N ALA A 146 -6.44 22.60 28.33
CA ALA A 146 -7.24 21.42 28.08
C ALA A 146 -7.46 20.68 29.40
N SER A 147 -8.70 20.27 29.68
CA SER A 147 -9.10 19.65 30.96
C SER A 147 -10.15 18.55 30.76
N ALA A 148 -10.68 17.95 31.82
CA ALA A 148 -11.77 16.96 31.66
C ALA A 148 -13.08 17.59 31.17
N THR A 149 -13.26 18.91 31.34
CA THR A 149 -14.49 19.63 31.00
C THR A 149 -14.42 20.36 29.65
N GLY A 150 -13.33 20.23 28.90
CA GLY A 150 -13.13 20.93 27.63
C GLY A 150 -11.92 21.87 27.65
N CYS A 151 -11.86 22.74 26.64
CA CYS A 151 -10.80 23.73 26.47
C CYS A 151 -11.26 25.12 26.92
N GLN A 152 -10.38 25.84 27.61
CA GLN A 152 -10.61 27.21 28.08
C GLN A 152 -9.41 28.10 27.78
N ILE A 153 -9.65 29.35 27.38
CA ILE A 153 -8.59 30.35 27.22
C ILE A 153 -8.34 30.97 28.60
N THR A 154 -7.12 30.84 29.13
CA THR A 154 -6.79 31.32 30.49
C THR A 154 -5.86 32.53 30.51
N ALA A 155 -5.13 32.78 29.43
CA ALA A 155 -4.30 33.96 29.28
C ALA A 155 -4.13 34.36 27.80
N LYS A 156 -3.61 35.56 27.58
CA LYS A 156 -3.14 36.02 26.27
C LYS A 156 -1.74 36.61 26.40
N TYR A 157 -0.81 36.06 25.64
CA TYR A 157 0.57 36.50 25.52
C TYR A 157 0.74 37.37 24.26
N ALA A 158 1.94 37.94 24.10
CA ALA A 158 2.30 38.59 22.83
C ALA A 158 2.14 37.58 21.68
N GLN A 159 1.69 38.10 20.53
CA GLN A 159 1.51 37.27 19.34
C GLN A 159 2.83 36.56 19.01
N LEU A 160 2.77 35.24 18.93
CA LEU A 160 3.89 34.45 18.47
C LEU A 160 3.88 34.52 16.95
N SER A 161 5.03 34.80 16.32
CA SER A 161 5.08 34.54 14.89
C SER A 161 4.81 33.04 14.70
N SER A 162 3.97 32.65 13.74
CA SER A 162 3.52 31.26 13.59
C SER A 162 4.67 30.26 13.37
N ARG A 163 5.89 30.74 13.17
CA ARG A 163 7.10 29.93 12.99
C ARG A 163 8.06 29.93 14.18
N SER A 164 7.68 30.51 15.31
CA SER A 164 8.61 30.76 16.42
C SER A 164 8.51 29.74 17.55
N LEU A 165 7.34 29.22 17.92
CA LEU A 165 7.24 28.34 19.09
C LEU A 165 7.93 26.98 18.87
N ALA A 166 8.90 26.64 19.72
CA ALA A 166 9.76 25.47 19.56
C ALA A 166 9.51 24.38 20.62
N ALA A 167 9.32 24.76 21.89
CA ALA A 167 8.99 23.86 22.99
C ALA A 167 8.25 24.61 24.11
N ALA A 168 7.51 23.88 24.96
CA ALA A 168 6.79 24.44 26.10
C ALA A 168 6.67 23.38 27.22
N ASP A 169 6.63 23.84 28.47
CA ASP A 169 6.44 22.99 29.65
C ASP A 169 5.47 23.68 30.65
N ASP A 170 5.58 23.39 31.95
CA ASP A 170 4.75 24.03 32.98
C ASP A 170 5.27 25.40 33.45
N GLN A 171 6.52 25.74 33.17
CA GLN A 171 7.18 26.94 33.67
C GLN A 171 7.30 28.04 32.60
N GLY A 172 7.48 27.64 31.34
CA GLY A 172 7.61 28.58 30.25
C GLY A 172 7.62 27.94 28.87
N PHE A 173 8.07 28.72 27.90
CA PHE A 173 8.13 28.31 26.51
C PHE A 173 9.36 28.89 25.81
N VAL A 174 9.80 28.16 24.79
CA VAL A 174 10.96 28.49 23.96
C VAL A 174 10.47 28.88 22.57
N THR A 175 10.98 30.00 22.07
CA THR A 175 10.76 30.49 20.71
C THR A 175 12.06 30.57 19.92
N PHE A 176 11.93 30.60 18.59
CA PHE A 176 13.01 30.86 17.65
C PHE A 176 12.66 32.09 16.81
N GLU A 177 13.27 33.23 17.15
CA GLU A 177 12.86 34.53 16.63
C GLU A 177 14.05 35.50 16.50
N PRO A 178 13.93 36.58 15.71
CA PRO A 178 15.02 37.54 15.56
C PRO A 178 15.19 38.41 16.81
N VAL A 179 16.41 38.41 17.37
CA VAL A 179 16.88 39.35 18.39
C VAL A 179 18.02 40.15 17.78
N ASN A 180 17.86 41.47 17.63
CA ASN A 180 18.82 42.33 16.93
C ASN A 180 19.16 41.83 15.51
N ASN A 181 18.13 41.46 14.73
CA ASN A 181 18.23 40.89 13.37
C ASN A 181 18.95 39.53 13.26
N VAL A 182 19.29 38.89 14.38
CA VAL A 182 19.88 37.54 14.39
C VAL A 182 18.85 36.57 14.97
N LYS A 183 18.57 35.47 14.27
CA LYS A 183 17.68 34.44 14.83
C LYS A 183 18.32 33.82 16.06
N LYS A 184 17.61 33.86 17.17
CA LYS A 184 18.04 33.34 18.47
C LYS A 184 16.97 32.44 19.06
N ILE A 185 17.41 31.53 19.91
CA ILE A 185 16.54 30.72 20.76
C ILE A 185 16.27 31.57 22.01
N VAL A 186 15.00 31.79 22.32
CA VAL A 186 14.58 32.67 23.41
C VAL A 186 13.63 31.91 24.32
N TYR A 187 13.83 32.03 25.63
CA TYR A 187 12.94 31.50 26.64
C TYR A 187 12.14 32.62 27.29
N ARG A 188 10.89 32.32 27.63
CA ARG A 188 9.98 33.16 28.41
C ARG A 188 9.29 32.32 29.47
N THR A 189 9.13 32.88 30.66
CA THR A 189 8.31 32.24 31.70
C THR A 189 6.85 32.59 31.49
N TYR A 190 5.93 31.78 32.00
CA TYR A 190 4.51 32.17 32.01
C TYR A 190 4.20 33.31 32.97
N ALA A 191 5.00 33.47 34.03
CA ALA A 191 4.87 34.54 35.01
C ALA A 191 5.33 35.89 34.46
N ASP A 192 6.33 35.89 33.57
CA ASP A 192 6.82 37.05 32.83
C ASP A 192 7.03 36.67 31.36
N PRO A 193 5.95 36.70 30.56
CA PRO A 193 6.01 36.36 29.14
C PRO A 193 6.59 37.50 28.28
N THR A 194 6.91 38.66 28.87
CA THR A 194 7.44 39.82 28.16
C THR A 194 8.96 39.88 28.17
N THR A 195 9.59 39.36 29.22
CA THR A 195 11.06 39.32 29.31
C THR A 195 11.66 38.21 28.46
N LEU A 196 12.59 38.59 27.59
CA LEU A 196 13.29 37.69 26.68
C LEU A 196 14.58 37.19 27.34
N HIS A 197 14.69 35.88 27.53
CA HIS A 197 15.94 35.25 27.93
C HIS A 197 16.59 34.58 26.71
N VAL A 198 17.66 35.18 26.18
CA VAL A 198 18.40 34.58 25.07
C VAL A 198 19.15 33.34 25.57
N VAL A 199 18.79 32.18 25.04
CA VAL A 199 19.42 30.90 25.37
C VAL A 199 20.78 30.82 24.68
N ALA A 200 21.82 30.48 25.43
CA ALA A 200 23.16 30.32 24.88
C ALA A 200 23.21 29.13 23.90
N ASP A 201 23.71 29.38 22.69
CA ASP A 201 23.77 28.43 21.56
C ASP A 201 25.11 27.68 21.46
N GLY A 202 26.00 27.87 22.43
CA GLY A 202 27.33 27.25 22.43
C GLY A 202 28.25 27.72 21.31
N GLY A 203 28.02 28.91 20.78
CA GLY A 203 28.80 29.45 19.65
C GLY A 203 28.40 28.85 18.31
N LYS A 204 27.34 28.04 18.26
CA LYS A 204 26.81 27.45 17.04
C LYS A 204 25.54 28.20 16.66
N ALA A 205 25.67 29.08 15.66
CA ALA A 205 24.51 29.83 15.16
C ALA A 205 23.38 28.85 14.81
N PRO A 206 22.16 29.01 15.37
CA PRO A 206 21.08 28.06 15.21
C PRO A 206 20.54 28.10 13.78
N MET A 207 21.13 27.29 12.90
CA MET A 207 20.65 27.06 11.55
C MET A 207 19.80 25.80 11.54
N TYR A 208 18.51 25.95 11.27
CA TYR A 208 17.52 24.87 11.24
C TYR A 208 17.50 24.00 12.51
N PRO A 209 17.36 24.59 13.71
CA PRO A 209 17.25 23.81 14.92
C PRO A 209 15.96 22.97 14.91
N GLN A 210 16.04 21.75 15.42
CA GLN A 210 14.94 20.79 15.47
C GLN A 210 15.01 19.94 16.74
N GLY A 211 14.01 19.08 16.94
CA GLY A 211 14.01 18.11 18.04
C GLY A 211 14.05 18.76 19.43
N PHE A 212 13.44 19.93 19.60
CA PHE A 212 13.46 20.67 20.87
C PHE A 212 12.81 19.89 22.01
N ALA A 213 13.39 20.00 23.21
CA ALA A 213 12.74 19.62 24.47
C ALA A 213 13.03 20.68 25.54
N LEU A 214 12.03 20.94 26.39
CA LEU A 214 12.11 21.86 27.52
C LEU A 214 11.68 21.12 28.78
N SER A 215 12.45 21.26 29.85
CA SER A 215 12.11 20.71 31.17
C SER A 215 12.69 21.61 32.26
N GLY A 216 11.82 22.40 32.88
CA GLY A 216 12.19 23.38 33.88
C GLY A 216 13.13 24.43 33.31
N LYS A 217 14.35 24.48 33.86
CA LYS A 217 15.38 25.46 33.46
C LYS A 217 16.29 24.98 32.32
N THR A 218 16.04 23.81 31.76
CA THR A 218 16.90 23.23 30.73
C THR A 218 16.16 23.09 29.41
N VAL A 219 16.83 23.46 28.33
CA VAL A 219 16.39 23.24 26.96
C VAL A 219 17.44 22.45 26.19
N THR A 220 16.99 21.54 25.35
CA THR A 220 17.82 20.80 24.41
C THR A 220 17.26 20.91 23.00
N TRP A 221 18.13 20.90 22.00
CA TRP A 221 17.76 20.83 20.59
C TRP A 221 18.89 20.18 19.79
N SER A 222 18.59 19.79 18.56
CA SER A 222 19.60 19.43 17.57
C SER A 222 19.66 20.46 16.44
N GLN A 223 20.79 20.58 15.78
CA GLN A 223 20.94 21.38 14.57
C GLN A 223 22.00 20.77 13.64
N LEU A 224 21.81 20.96 12.34
CA LEU A 224 22.74 20.46 11.32
C LEU A 224 24.10 21.14 11.41
N ASP A 225 25.16 20.38 11.12
CA ASP A 225 26.51 20.92 10.98
C ASP A 225 26.70 21.51 9.57
N TYR A 226 26.41 22.80 9.43
CA TYR A 226 26.63 23.55 8.20
C TYR A 226 28.08 24.01 8.01
N ASP A 227 28.95 23.81 9.00
CA ASP A 227 30.35 24.23 8.92
C ASP A 227 31.17 23.25 8.05
N THR A 228 30.61 22.09 7.71
CA THR A 228 31.25 21.09 6.84
C THR A 228 30.64 21.07 5.44
N VAL A 229 31.48 21.19 4.40
CA VAL A 229 31.08 21.07 2.98
C VAL A 229 31.73 19.82 2.38
N PRO A 230 30.97 18.91 1.74
CA PRO A 230 29.50 18.89 1.63
C PRO A 230 28.84 18.70 2.99
N ILE A 231 27.62 19.24 3.19
CA ILE A 231 26.83 19.04 4.41
C ILE A 231 26.67 17.53 4.58
N LYS A 232 27.41 16.96 5.52
CA LYS A 232 27.26 15.56 5.89
C LYS A 232 26.03 15.44 6.78
N ASP A 233 25.40 14.28 6.79
CA ASP A 233 24.33 13.91 7.73
C ASP A 233 24.87 13.92 9.16
N THR A 234 25.19 15.09 9.70
CA THR A 234 25.87 15.29 10.97
C THR A 234 25.20 16.44 11.67
N SER A 235 25.14 16.37 12.99
CA SER A 235 24.41 17.35 13.78
C SER A 235 25.09 17.59 15.12
N PHE A 236 24.83 18.75 15.68
CA PHE A 236 25.10 19.05 17.07
C PHE A 236 23.84 18.83 17.89
N VAL A 237 23.95 18.15 19.03
CA VAL A 237 22.96 18.22 20.10
C VAL A 237 23.47 19.20 21.14
N ILE A 238 22.66 20.21 21.42
CA ILE A 238 23.00 21.29 22.33
C ILE A 238 22.06 21.22 23.53
N ARG A 239 22.65 21.30 24.72
CA ARG A 239 21.95 21.39 26.01
C ARG A 239 22.32 22.72 26.65
N SER A 240 21.33 23.52 27.02
CA SER A 240 21.56 24.86 27.59
C SER A 240 20.61 25.13 28.74
N THR A 241 21.04 25.95 29.70
CA THR A 241 20.16 26.52 30.72
C THR A 241 19.46 27.75 30.16
N VAL A 242 18.16 27.87 30.40
CA VAL A 242 17.36 28.99 29.88
C VAL A 242 17.70 30.34 30.53
N ASP A 243 18.33 30.32 31.71
CA ASP A 243 18.74 31.50 32.48
C ASP A 243 20.26 31.78 32.43
N GLY A 244 21.02 31.01 31.64
CA GLY A 244 22.47 31.13 31.54
C GLY A 244 23.24 30.72 32.80
N SER A 245 22.59 30.03 33.75
CA SER A 245 23.23 29.56 34.99
C SER A 245 24.34 28.51 34.76
N ALA A 246 24.38 27.86 33.60
CA ALA A 246 25.46 26.98 33.19
C ALA A 246 25.86 27.22 31.73
N ALA A 247 27.12 26.93 31.41
CA ALA A 247 27.60 26.95 30.03
C ALA A 247 26.87 25.87 29.20
N PRO A 248 26.54 26.15 27.94
CA PRO A 248 25.90 25.17 27.06
C PRO A 248 26.87 24.00 26.77
N VAL A 249 26.33 22.79 26.77
CA VAL A 249 27.05 21.58 26.36
C VAL A 249 26.70 21.28 24.91
N VAL A 250 27.72 21.27 24.04
CA VAL A 250 27.59 21.00 22.61
C VAL A 250 28.22 19.65 22.31
N THR A 251 27.43 18.70 21.81
CA THR A 251 27.93 17.37 21.43
C THR A 251 27.75 17.15 19.94
N PHE A 252 28.82 16.76 19.27
CA PHE A 252 28.79 16.38 17.86
C PHE A 252 28.30 14.93 17.69
N LEU A 253 27.41 14.74 16.71
CA LEU A 253 26.90 13.45 16.27
C LEU A 253 27.20 13.26 14.78
N ASP A 254 27.68 12.07 14.44
CA ASP A 254 27.96 11.62 13.09
C ASP A 254 26.70 11.20 12.30
N ARG A 255 25.56 11.80 12.66
CA ARG A 255 24.20 11.52 12.17
C ARG A 255 23.29 12.71 12.40
N LEU A 256 22.16 12.77 11.71
CA LEU A 256 21.14 13.79 11.92
C LEU A 256 20.26 13.44 13.12
N ALA A 257 20.47 14.10 14.26
CA ALA A 257 19.55 14.02 15.38
C ALA A 257 18.23 14.73 15.04
N THR A 258 17.13 14.01 15.16
CA THR A 258 15.77 14.47 14.86
C THR A 258 14.94 14.71 16.11
N SER A 259 15.35 14.14 17.25
CA SER A 259 14.68 14.34 18.53
C SER A 259 15.68 14.39 19.69
N THR A 260 15.34 15.19 20.70
CA THR A 260 16.02 15.22 21.99
C THR A 260 15.01 15.12 23.13
N SER A 261 15.46 14.70 24.30
CA SER A 261 14.66 14.69 25.53
C SER A 261 15.54 14.94 26.76
N ILE A 262 14.93 15.36 27.87
CA ILE A 262 15.65 15.74 29.09
C ILE A 262 15.26 14.80 30.24
N LEU A 263 16.25 14.32 30.98
CA LEU A 263 16.07 13.60 32.24
C LEU A 263 17.15 14.01 33.23
N GLY A 264 16.80 14.81 34.24
CA GLY A 264 17.78 15.32 35.19
C GLY A 264 18.92 16.04 34.47
N ASP A 265 20.15 15.60 34.69
CA ASP A 265 21.40 16.10 34.09
C ASP A 265 21.72 15.49 32.72
N LYS A 266 20.88 14.60 32.19
CA LYS A 266 21.11 13.85 30.94
C LYS A 266 20.25 14.35 29.80
N THR A 267 20.76 14.22 28.58
CA THR A 267 20.03 14.48 27.33
C THR A 267 19.86 13.18 26.54
N GLY A 268 18.62 12.75 26.33
CA GLY A 268 18.30 11.70 25.37
C GLY A 268 18.37 12.26 23.95
N TRP A 269 18.83 11.46 23.01
CA TRP A 269 18.87 11.84 21.60
C TRP A 269 18.51 10.66 20.71
N ALA A 270 17.94 10.94 19.53
CA ALA A 270 17.81 9.96 18.47
C ALA A 270 18.00 10.60 17.09
N GLY A 271 18.61 9.85 16.17
CA GLY A 271 18.94 10.31 14.84
C GLY A 271 19.26 9.20 13.86
N CYS A 272 19.27 9.53 12.56
CA CYS A 272 19.55 8.59 11.48
C CYS A 272 20.55 9.19 10.48
N TYR A 273 21.22 8.33 9.70
CA TYR A 273 21.89 8.78 8.47
C TYR A 273 20.83 9.11 7.42
N ASP A 274 20.83 10.34 6.94
CA ASP A 274 19.95 10.88 5.89
C ASP A 274 18.46 11.00 6.28
N GLY A 275 18.17 12.06 7.06
CA GLY A 275 16.89 12.77 7.00
C GLY A 275 15.65 12.00 7.46
N TYR A 276 15.08 11.19 6.56
CA TYR A 276 13.68 10.77 6.65
C TYR A 276 13.32 9.46 5.92
N ASN A 277 14.17 8.92 5.02
CA ASN A 277 13.72 7.93 4.01
C ASN A 277 14.43 6.57 4.00
N TYR A 278 15.27 6.24 4.98
CA TYR A 278 16.08 5.00 4.96
C TYR A 278 15.74 4.04 6.10
N PRO A 279 16.09 2.73 5.98
CA PRO A 279 15.67 1.71 6.92
C PRO A 279 16.27 1.94 8.32
N PRO A 280 15.62 1.46 9.41
CA PRO A 280 16.01 1.64 10.80
C PRO A 280 17.42 1.09 11.09
N ALA A 281 17.96 0.28 10.19
CA ALA A 281 19.36 -0.16 10.20
C ALA A 281 20.37 1.00 10.30
N ARG A 282 19.98 2.24 9.94
CA ARG A 282 20.84 3.43 10.01
C ARG A 282 20.44 4.44 11.10
N CYS A 283 19.56 4.06 12.01
CA CYS A 283 19.15 4.91 13.10
C CYS A 283 19.79 4.48 14.42
N SER A 284 20.01 5.45 15.29
CA SER A 284 20.48 5.21 16.64
C SER A 284 19.86 6.20 17.61
N ALA A 285 19.71 5.75 18.84
CA ALA A 285 19.35 6.60 19.94
C ALA A 285 20.30 6.39 21.12
N GLY A 286 20.37 7.37 22.00
CA GLY A 286 21.35 7.37 23.05
C GLY A 286 21.07 8.38 24.14
N THR A 287 22.05 8.50 25.03
CA THR A 287 22.08 9.51 26.08
C THR A 287 23.41 10.24 26.03
N LEU A 288 23.37 11.53 26.33
CA LEU A 288 24.52 12.40 26.54
C LEU A 288 24.51 12.80 28.02
N LEU A 289 25.62 12.59 28.70
CA LEU A 289 25.81 13.07 30.07
C LEU A 289 26.34 14.51 30.04
N ALA A 290 26.26 15.19 31.19
CA ALA A 290 26.75 16.56 31.33
C ALA A 290 28.25 16.72 31.04
N ASP A 291 29.04 15.66 31.20
CA ASP A 291 30.48 15.63 30.88
C ASP A 291 30.79 15.42 29.38
N GLY A 292 29.76 15.32 28.53
CA GLY A 292 29.89 15.07 27.10
C GLY A 292 30.08 13.60 26.73
N SER A 293 30.15 12.68 27.69
CA SER A 293 30.15 11.25 27.41
C SER A 293 28.81 10.82 26.78
N ARG A 294 28.89 9.90 25.81
CA ARG A 294 27.74 9.44 25.04
C ARG A 294 27.57 7.93 25.14
N THR A 295 26.32 7.51 25.28
CA THR A 295 25.91 6.13 25.10
C THR A 295 25.12 6.04 23.81
N GLU A 296 25.35 5.02 22.99
CA GLU A 296 24.61 4.81 21.74
C GLU A 296 23.98 3.41 21.70
N SER A 297 22.81 3.32 21.09
CA SER A 297 22.18 2.07 20.70
C SER A 297 21.85 2.13 19.21
N PRO A 298 22.28 1.12 18.42
CA PRO A 298 21.75 0.98 17.08
C PRO A 298 20.26 0.62 17.11
N LEU A 299 19.56 0.86 16.00
CA LEU A 299 18.17 0.46 15.72
C LEU A 299 17.07 1.17 16.53
N ALA A 300 17.36 2.32 17.14
CA ALA A 300 16.36 3.15 17.82
C ALA A 300 16.21 4.50 17.10
N ARG A 301 14.98 4.97 16.90
CA ARG A 301 14.62 6.20 16.17
C ARG A 301 14.12 7.33 17.07
N THR A 302 13.76 7.00 18.31
CA THR A 302 13.13 7.91 19.26
C THR A 302 13.75 7.75 20.63
N ALA A 303 13.95 8.88 21.31
CA ALA A 303 14.36 8.92 22.71
C ALA A 303 13.48 9.93 23.43
N VAL A 304 12.56 9.44 24.26
CA VAL A 304 11.69 10.29 25.08
C VAL A 304 11.94 10.03 26.56
N SER A 305 11.58 10.98 27.42
CA SER A 305 11.70 10.87 28.87
C SER A 305 10.31 10.88 29.50
N ASP A 306 10.08 10.02 30.49
CA ASP A 306 8.86 10.07 31.31
C ASP A 306 9.04 10.88 32.60
N GLY A 307 10.22 11.51 32.79
CA GLY A 307 10.63 12.22 34.00
C GLY A 307 11.41 11.36 35.00
N SER A 308 11.35 10.03 34.88
CA SER A 308 12.11 9.08 35.72
C SER A 308 13.18 8.31 34.94
N ARG A 309 12.97 8.10 33.63
CA ARG A 309 13.85 7.31 32.76
C ARG A 309 13.70 7.72 31.29
N PHE A 310 14.71 7.34 30.49
CA PHE A 310 14.60 7.37 29.04
C PHE A 310 13.94 6.11 28.50
N LEU A 311 13.15 6.32 27.46
CA LEU A 311 12.35 5.35 26.75
C LEU A 311 12.80 5.37 25.29
N PHE A 312 13.18 4.19 24.79
CA PHE A 312 13.67 4.01 23.43
C PHE A 312 12.77 3.01 22.70
N ASP A 313 12.52 3.25 21.42
CA ASP A 313 11.93 2.26 20.52
C ASP A 313 12.99 1.19 20.20
N THR A 314 12.81 -0.01 20.75
CA THR A 314 13.63 -1.16 20.38
C THR A 314 12.72 -2.31 20.03
N TYR A 315 13.02 -3.00 18.92
CA TYR A 315 12.34 -4.24 18.55
C TYR A 315 12.87 -5.41 19.40
N GLY A 316 12.00 -6.36 19.72
CA GLY A 316 12.32 -7.59 20.48
C GLY A 316 11.52 -8.78 19.98
N ALA A 317 12.04 -9.99 20.17
CA ALA A 317 11.46 -11.22 19.62
C ALA A 317 10.20 -11.75 20.35
N SER A 318 9.80 -11.18 21.49
CA SER A 318 8.68 -11.68 22.28
C SER A 318 7.72 -10.57 22.72
N PRO A 319 6.43 -10.59 22.33
CA PRO A 319 5.47 -9.55 22.66
C PRO A 319 5.30 -9.39 24.18
N GLY A 320 5.28 -8.14 24.64
CA GLY A 320 5.25 -7.81 26.07
C GLY A 320 5.61 -6.35 26.32
N ILE A 321 4.85 -5.70 27.20
CA ILE A 321 5.27 -4.42 27.79
C ILE A 321 6.18 -4.80 28.93
N ASP A 322 7.47 -4.90 28.64
CA ASP A 322 8.44 -5.25 29.65
C ASP A 322 8.53 -4.13 30.68
N ALA A 323 8.33 -4.52 31.94
CA ALA A 323 8.55 -3.67 33.09
C ALA A 323 10.05 -3.32 33.17
N GLY A 324 10.51 -2.36 32.39
CA GLY A 324 11.83 -1.74 32.58
C GLY A 324 13.02 -2.68 32.45
N THR A 325 12.96 -3.72 31.61
CA THR A 325 14.12 -4.60 31.44
C THR A 325 15.30 -3.78 30.93
N THR A 326 16.31 -3.66 31.78
CA THR A 326 17.55 -2.95 31.50
C THR A 326 18.31 -3.74 30.44
N ILE A 327 18.31 -3.24 29.19
CA ILE A 327 18.84 -3.97 28.04
C ILE A 327 20.38 -4.13 28.12
N ASN A 328 21.08 -3.33 28.93
CA ASN A 328 22.52 -3.41 29.20
C ASN A 328 22.92 -2.61 30.46
N ALA A 329 24.21 -2.57 30.83
CA ALA A 329 24.71 -1.82 31.99
C ALA A 329 24.41 -0.29 31.98
N THR A 330 23.87 0.25 30.90
CA THR A 330 23.21 1.56 30.88
C THR A 330 21.71 1.36 31.08
N THR A 331 21.10 1.95 32.11
CA THR A 331 19.66 1.89 32.43
C THR A 331 18.78 2.27 31.22
N ARG A 332 18.49 1.30 30.36
CA ARG A 332 17.60 1.40 29.20
C ARG A 332 16.28 0.77 29.57
N THR A 333 15.16 1.43 29.29
CA THR A 333 13.86 0.78 29.39
C THR A 333 13.36 0.46 27.99
N ARG A 334 13.26 -0.83 27.67
CA ARG A 334 12.40 -1.28 26.58
C ARG A 334 10.96 -0.99 26.99
N VAL A 335 10.26 -0.24 26.16
CA VAL A 335 8.89 0.18 26.51
C VAL A 335 7.86 -0.85 26.05
N ILE A 336 8.04 -1.39 24.84
CA ILE A 336 7.00 -2.12 24.13
C ILE A 336 7.66 -3.13 23.22
N THR A 337 7.31 -4.40 23.38
CA THR A 337 7.53 -5.40 22.35
C THR A 337 6.22 -5.65 21.63
N VAL A 338 6.19 -5.28 20.35
CA VAL A 338 5.13 -5.66 19.43
C VAL A 338 5.56 -6.95 18.76
N GLY A 339 4.65 -7.90 18.61
CA GLY A 339 4.92 -9.07 17.76
C GLY A 339 5.22 -8.66 16.32
N LEU A 340 5.59 -9.63 15.48
CA LEU A 340 5.64 -9.38 14.05
C LEU A 340 4.28 -8.87 13.58
N VAL A 341 4.28 -7.92 12.63
CA VAL A 341 3.06 -7.46 11.98
C VAL A 341 2.78 -8.29 10.74
N ALA A 342 1.50 -8.36 10.36
CA ALA A 342 1.12 -8.98 9.10
C ALA A 342 1.81 -8.23 7.94
N PRO A 343 2.26 -8.93 6.90
CA PRO A 343 2.83 -8.30 5.72
C PRO A 343 1.80 -7.38 5.06
N GLU A 344 2.29 -6.32 4.43
CA GLU A 344 1.45 -5.42 3.64
C GLU A 344 1.39 -5.92 2.20
N ALA A 345 0.18 -6.19 1.72
CA ALA A 345 -0.07 -6.52 0.32
C ALA A 345 -0.13 -5.28 -0.56
N TYR A 346 0.43 -5.39 -1.77
CA TYR A 346 0.43 -4.35 -2.79
C TYR A 346 -0.40 -4.70 -4.02
N ALA A 347 -0.54 -5.98 -4.34
CA ALA A 347 -1.39 -6.44 -5.42
C ALA A 347 -1.92 -7.83 -5.15
N VAL A 348 -3.06 -8.12 -5.77
CA VAL A 348 -3.68 -9.44 -5.81
C VAL A 348 -4.14 -9.70 -7.24
N ALA A 349 -4.03 -10.93 -7.69
CA ALA A 349 -4.55 -11.39 -8.98
C ALA A 349 -5.12 -12.81 -8.85
N LEU A 350 -6.29 -13.01 -9.46
CA LEU A 350 -7.00 -14.27 -9.47
C LEU A 350 -6.87 -14.97 -10.81
N GLY A 351 -6.81 -16.30 -10.76
CA GLY A 351 -7.12 -17.18 -11.88
C GLY A 351 -8.01 -18.31 -11.39
N ALA A 352 -8.47 -19.16 -12.32
CA ALA A 352 -9.32 -20.29 -11.94
C ALA A 352 -8.59 -21.22 -10.95
N SER A 353 -9.11 -21.23 -9.71
CA SER A 353 -8.63 -22.00 -8.56
C SER A 353 -7.26 -21.61 -8.02
N GLY A 354 -6.76 -20.41 -8.30
CA GLY A 354 -5.58 -19.91 -7.60
C GLY A 354 -5.50 -18.39 -7.53
N VAL A 355 -4.74 -17.93 -6.55
CA VAL A 355 -4.50 -16.52 -6.27
C VAL A 355 -3.00 -16.27 -6.15
N ALA A 356 -2.54 -15.15 -6.69
CA ALA A 356 -1.20 -14.65 -6.46
C ALA A 356 -1.29 -13.24 -5.89
N TYR A 357 -0.32 -12.89 -5.06
CA TYR A 357 -0.27 -11.60 -4.41
C TYR A 357 1.17 -11.15 -4.23
N VAL A 358 1.34 -9.83 -4.18
CA VAL A 358 2.62 -9.17 -3.89
C VAL A 358 2.51 -8.61 -2.49
N ASP A 359 3.42 -8.96 -1.62
CA ASP A 359 3.41 -8.56 -0.21
C ASP A 359 4.81 -8.27 0.32
N THR A 360 4.92 -7.89 1.58
CA THR A 360 6.20 -7.74 2.28
C THR A 360 6.60 -8.99 3.09
N GLN A 361 6.13 -10.18 2.70
CA GLN A 361 6.45 -11.40 3.44
C GLN A 361 7.89 -11.86 3.14
N GLY A 362 8.87 -11.24 3.80
CA GLY A 362 10.30 -11.51 3.63
C GLY A 362 11.16 -10.30 3.98
N PRO A 363 12.47 -10.35 3.72
CA PRO A 363 13.34 -9.17 3.87
C PRO A 363 13.05 -8.07 2.83
N SER A 364 12.21 -8.35 1.83
CA SER A 364 11.82 -7.40 0.78
C SER A 364 10.44 -7.77 0.23
N VAL A 365 9.89 -6.91 -0.64
CA VAL A 365 8.64 -7.17 -1.36
C VAL A 365 8.76 -8.47 -2.17
N SER A 366 7.86 -9.42 -1.97
CA SER A 366 7.89 -10.76 -2.53
C SER A 366 6.65 -11.04 -3.38
N VAL A 367 6.70 -12.07 -4.24
CA VAL A 367 5.50 -12.59 -4.90
C VAL A 367 5.20 -13.96 -4.35
N THR A 368 3.96 -14.15 -3.93
CA THR A 368 3.46 -15.37 -3.35
C THR A 368 2.22 -15.85 -4.10
N ARG A 369 1.96 -17.16 -4.06
CA ARG A 369 0.72 -17.74 -4.57
C ARG A 369 0.15 -18.82 -3.66
N ARG A 370 -1.15 -19.06 -3.81
CA ARG A 370 -1.90 -20.16 -3.22
C ARG A 370 -2.89 -20.72 -4.24
N ALA A 371 -3.10 -22.03 -4.23
CA ALA A 371 -4.32 -22.58 -4.81
C ALA A 371 -5.48 -22.34 -3.84
N TYR A 372 -6.72 -22.33 -4.36
CA TYR A 372 -7.91 -22.31 -3.52
C TYR A 372 -8.98 -23.28 -4.06
N SER A 373 -9.89 -23.67 -3.19
CA SER A 373 -11.11 -24.40 -3.53
C SER A 373 -12.32 -23.62 -3.05
N ARG A 374 -13.45 -23.82 -3.71
CA ARG A 374 -14.71 -23.16 -3.35
C ARG A 374 -15.80 -24.21 -3.15
N SER A 375 -16.57 -24.07 -2.08
CA SER A 375 -17.76 -24.86 -1.80
C SER A 375 -18.85 -23.94 -1.30
N GLY A 376 -19.84 -23.64 -2.16
CA GLY A 376 -20.85 -22.62 -1.90
C GLY A 376 -20.22 -21.24 -1.64
N SER A 377 -20.48 -20.69 -0.45
CA SER A 377 -19.93 -19.41 0.04
C SER A 377 -18.61 -19.56 0.80
N SER A 378 -18.02 -20.76 0.88
CA SER A 378 -16.76 -20.97 1.59
C SER A 378 -15.58 -21.07 0.62
N VAL A 379 -14.46 -20.41 0.96
CA VAL A 379 -13.18 -20.52 0.26
C VAL A 379 -12.19 -21.27 1.16
N GLY A 380 -11.59 -22.34 0.64
CA GLY A 380 -10.50 -23.07 1.30
C GLY A 380 -9.16 -22.79 0.64
N LEU A 381 -8.12 -22.51 1.44
CA LEU A 381 -6.77 -22.21 0.94
C LEU A 381 -5.84 -23.42 1.05
N TYR A 382 -5.07 -23.65 -0.01
CA TYR A 382 -3.95 -24.58 0.01
C TYR A 382 -2.69 -23.90 0.60
N PRO A 383 -1.62 -24.67 0.88
CA PRO A 383 -0.37 -24.12 1.36
C PRO A 383 0.19 -23.02 0.46
N GLN A 384 0.85 -22.07 1.10
CA GLN A 384 1.51 -20.96 0.45
C GLN A 384 2.79 -21.38 -0.27
N VAL A 385 3.02 -20.80 -1.44
CA VAL A 385 4.27 -20.98 -2.20
C VAL A 385 4.83 -19.60 -2.54
N GLN A 386 6.01 -19.27 -2.02
CA GLN A 386 6.74 -18.07 -2.44
C GLN A 386 7.30 -18.29 -3.85
N VAL A 387 6.89 -17.44 -4.79
CA VAL A 387 7.27 -17.49 -6.20
C VAL A 387 8.65 -16.85 -6.41
N VAL A 388 8.86 -15.66 -5.84
CA VAL A 388 10.13 -14.94 -5.86
C VAL A 388 10.28 -14.19 -4.53
N PRO A 389 11.48 -14.22 -3.91
CA PRO A 389 11.70 -13.56 -2.61
C PRO A 389 11.82 -12.04 -2.72
N GLU A 390 12.11 -11.50 -3.92
CA GLU A 390 12.33 -10.07 -4.13
C GLU A 390 11.76 -9.60 -5.49
N THR A 391 10.87 -8.61 -5.47
CA THR A 391 10.32 -7.88 -6.63
C THR A 391 10.40 -6.38 -6.39
N VAL A 392 10.62 -5.61 -7.46
CA VAL A 392 10.56 -4.13 -7.43
C VAL A 392 9.20 -3.60 -7.87
N GLN A 393 8.42 -4.39 -8.61
CA GLN A 393 7.10 -3.99 -9.07
C GLN A 393 6.02 -4.55 -8.16
N ARG A 394 4.98 -3.75 -7.99
CA ARG A 394 3.82 -4.03 -7.16
C ARG A 394 2.66 -4.62 -7.96
N ASP A 395 2.97 -5.31 -9.05
CA ASP A 395 2.00 -5.93 -9.93
C ASP A 395 2.23 -7.43 -10.05
N VAL A 396 1.15 -8.18 -10.15
CA VAL A 396 1.16 -9.62 -10.41
C VAL A 396 0.00 -9.95 -11.33
N GLY A 397 0.20 -10.91 -12.23
CA GLY A 397 -0.86 -11.46 -13.06
C GLY A 397 -1.03 -12.95 -12.78
N ARG A 398 -2.25 -13.47 -12.76
CA ARG A 398 -2.51 -14.90 -12.62
C ARG A 398 -3.58 -15.37 -13.60
N ASP A 399 -3.38 -16.55 -14.17
CA ASP A 399 -4.36 -17.25 -15.00
C ASP A 399 -4.09 -18.75 -14.98
N GLY A 400 -5.11 -19.53 -14.64
CA GLY A 400 -4.98 -20.97 -14.40
C GLY A 400 -3.81 -21.29 -13.45
N ARG A 401 -2.84 -22.05 -13.96
CA ARG A 401 -1.64 -22.48 -13.21
C ARG A 401 -0.43 -21.54 -13.32
N ARG A 402 -0.58 -20.38 -13.95
CA ARG A 402 0.55 -19.49 -14.29
C ARG A 402 0.47 -18.19 -13.51
N THR A 403 1.62 -17.73 -13.06
CA THR A 403 1.79 -16.45 -12.38
C THR A 403 2.85 -15.64 -13.12
N ALA A 404 2.47 -14.45 -13.58
CA ALA A 404 3.38 -13.48 -14.17
C ALA A 404 3.81 -12.46 -13.12
N TYR A 405 5.10 -12.14 -13.10
CA TYR A 405 5.66 -11.15 -12.18
C TYR A 405 6.88 -10.45 -12.81
N VAL A 406 7.32 -9.37 -12.17
CA VAL A 406 8.58 -8.70 -12.49
C VAL A 406 9.55 -8.92 -11.32
N ASP A 407 10.79 -9.33 -11.57
CA ASP A 407 11.78 -9.49 -10.50
C ASP A 407 12.47 -8.16 -10.14
N LYS A 408 13.34 -8.16 -9.12
CA LYS A 408 14.09 -6.97 -8.72
C LYS A 408 14.99 -6.36 -9.79
N SER A 409 15.37 -7.16 -10.79
CA SER A 409 16.16 -6.72 -11.94
C SER A 409 15.27 -6.25 -13.09
N PHE A 410 13.97 -6.04 -12.85
CA PHE A 410 12.98 -5.63 -13.84
C PHE A 410 12.77 -6.60 -15.00
N ASN A 411 13.13 -7.88 -14.85
CA ASN A 411 12.82 -8.91 -15.83
C ASN A 411 11.37 -9.36 -15.70
N VAL A 412 10.70 -9.68 -16.81
CA VAL A 412 9.36 -10.27 -16.78
C VAL A 412 9.48 -11.79 -16.81
N TRP A 413 8.84 -12.44 -15.84
CA TRP A 413 8.80 -13.88 -15.70
C TRP A 413 7.36 -14.40 -15.71
N VAL A 414 7.19 -15.61 -16.23
CA VAL A 414 6.00 -16.43 -16.02
C VAL A 414 6.44 -17.72 -15.35
N VAL A 415 5.83 -18.04 -14.21
CA VAL A 415 6.05 -19.31 -13.49
C VAL A 415 4.79 -20.15 -13.52
N THR A 416 4.91 -21.46 -13.74
CA THR A 416 3.81 -22.42 -13.60
C THR A 416 3.74 -22.99 -12.19
N ASP A 417 2.60 -23.59 -11.80
CA ASP A 417 2.41 -24.13 -10.45
C ASP A 417 3.38 -25.27 -10.08
N ASP A 418 3.97 -25.95 -11.07
CA ASP A 418 5.06 -26.93 -10.91
C ASP A 418 6.47 -26.30 -10.82
N GLY A 419 6.57 -24.96 -10.84
CA GLY A 419 7.80 -24.22 -10.61
C GLY A 419 8.62 -23.93 -11.87
N VAL A 420 8.17 -24.35 -13.06
CA VAL A 420 8.87 -24.01 -14.31
C VAL A 420 8.79 -22.50 -14.56
N ARG A 421 9.96 -21.85 -14.66
CA ARG A 421 10.10 -20.41 -14.89
C ARG A 421 10.51 -20.13 -16.33
N THR A 422 9.74 -19.27 -17.00
CA THR A 422 10.03 -18.79 -18.35
C THR A 422 10.26 -17.29 -18.30
N ARG A 423 11.45 -16.84 -18.72
CA ARG A 423 11.75 -15.42 -18.88
C ARG A 423 11.13 -14.90 -20.17
N VAL A 424 10.19 -13.97 -20.05
CA VAL A 424 9.51 -13.32 -21.18
C VAL A 424 10.31 -12.10 -21.66
N PHE A 425 10.94 -11.39 -20.74
CA PHE A 425 11.74 -10.21 -21.03
C PHE A 425 12.95 -10.15 -20.10
N ALA A 426 14.11 -9.84 -20.67
CA ALA A 426 15.33 -9.54 -19.93
C ALA A 426 15.55 -8.03 -19.97
N ALA A 427 15.52 -7.38 -18.81
CA ALA A 427 15.88 -5.97 -18.71
C ALA A 427 17.38 -5.80 -18.93
N ALA A 428 17.74 -4.62 -19.39
CA ALA A 428 19.13 -4.21 -19.53
C ALA A 428 19.25 -2.75 -19.12
N ASP A 429 20.15 -2.49 -18.16
CA ASP A 429 20.42 -1.15 -17.68
C ASP A 429 20.90 -0.25 -18.82
N GLY A 430 20.39 0.98 -18.87
CA GLY A 430 20.66 1.91 -19.96
C GLY A 430 19.95 1.57 -21.28
N VAL A 431 19.08 0.55 -21.31
CA VAL A 431 18.34 0.15 -22.51
C VAL A 431 16.84 0.18 -22.26
N ALA A 432 16.34 -0.73 -21.42
CA ALA A 432 14.91 -0.85 -21.12
C ALA A 432 14.66 -1.74 -19.91
N ARG A 433 13.55 -1.48 -19.22
CA ARG A 433 13.09 -2.25 -18.08
C ARG A 433 11.60 -2.52 -18.14
N ALA A 434 11.11 -3.56 -17.45
CA ALA A 434 9.67 -3.75 -17.28
C ALA A 434 9.08 -2.65 -16.39
N SER A 435 7.85 -2.28 -16.68
CA SER A 435 7.02 -1.33 -15.91
C SER A 435 5.73 -2.02 -15.46
N THR A 436 4.80 -1.25 -14.91
CA THR A 436 3.52 -1.71 -14.36
C THR A 436 2.57 -2.29 -15.42
N GLY A 437 1.55 -3.03 -15.00
CA GLY A 437 0.43 -3.48 -15.85
C GLY A 437 0.59 -4.90 -16.39
N LEU A 438 0.80 -5.87 -15.50
CA LEU A 438 0.83 -7.29 -15.84
C LEU A 438 -0.59 -7.87 -15.90
N THR A 439 -1.05 -8.24 -17.09
CA THR A 439 -2.30 -8.99 -17.27
C THR A 439 -2.03 -10.29 -18.00
N LEU A 440 -2.28 -11.40 -17.33
CA LEU A 440 -2.12 -12.74 -17.89
C LEU A 440 -3.49 -13.30 -18.25
N SER A 441 -3.67 -13.79 -19.48
CA SER A 441 -4.90 -14.47 -19.86
C SER A 441 -4.66 -15.42 -21.02
N GLY A 442 -5.02 -16.68 -20.83
CA GLY A 442 -4.85 -17.69 -21.85
C GLY A 442 -3.40 -17.83 -22.25
N SER A 443 -3.12 -17.92 -23.55
CA SER A 443 -1.75 -18.02 -24.06
C SER A 443 -1.03 -16.68 -24.21
N ARG A 444 -1.49 -15.61 -23.53
CA ARG A 444 -1.01 -14.24 -23.73
C ARG A 444 -0.69 -13.54 -22.43
N LEU A 445 0.34 -12.69 -22.48
CA LEU A 445 0.71 -11.78 -21.41
C LEU A 445 0.78 -10.35 -21.96
N LEU A 446 -0.01 -9.45 -21.37
CA LEU A 446 0.10 -8.01 -21.57
C LEU A 446 1.01 -7.44 -20.46
N TRP A 447 1.97 -6.61 -20.84
CA TRP A 447 2.90 -5.96 -19.92
C TRP A 447 3.41 -4.64 -20.52
N ALA A 448 4.09 -3.81 -19.73
CA ALA A 448 4.63 -2.54 -20.19
C ALA A 448 6.17 -2.52 -20.15
N LYS A 449 6.79 -1.94 -21.18
CA LYS A 449 8.23 -1.75 -21.31
C LYS A 449 8.55 -0.26 -21.25
N ALA A 450 9.36 0.17 -20.29
CA ALA A 450 9.89 1.53 -20.22
C ALA A 450 11.27 1.58 -20.90
N LYS A 451 11.50 2.56 -21.76
CA LYS A 451 12.77 2.74 -22.48
C LYS A 451 13.68 3.69 -21.71
N TYR A 452 14.97 3.44 -21.77
CA TYR A 452 15.94 4.36 -21.20
C TYR A 452 15.93 5.69 -21.97
N THR A 453 15.88 6.80 -21.24
CA THR A 453 15.83 8.15 -21.82
C THR A 453 16.99 9.05 -21.40
N GLY A 454 17.88 8.56 -20.55
CA GLY A 454 19.07 9.29 -20.10
C GLY A 454 19.33 9.13 -18.61
N ILE A 455 20.30 9.89 -18.10
CA ILE A 455 20.58 9.98 -16.67
C ILE A 455 19.95 11.27 -16.17
N GLN A 456 19.14 11.20 -15.11
CA GLN A 456 18.68 12.39 -14.41
C GLN A 456 19.44 12.47 -13.09
N CYS A 457 20.08 13.61 -12.88
CA CYS A 457 20.62 14.00 -11.59
C CYS A 457 19.56 14.87 -10.92
N ASP A 458 19.05 14.41 -9.80
CA ASP A 458 18.30 15.26 -8.86
C ASP A 458 19.28 16.35 -8.34
N PRO A 459 18.85 17.50 -7.78
CA PRO A 459 19.72 18.37 -6.97
C PRO A 459 20.52 17.64 -5.85
N SER A 460 20.16 16.39 -5.51
CA SER A 460 21.00 15.46 -4.75
C SER A 460 22.14 14.88 -5.61
N PRO A 461 23.36 14.63 -5.06
CA PRO A 461 24.50 14.08 -5.82
C PRO A 461 24.31 12.68 -6.43
N VAL A 462 23.11 12.10 -6.35
CA VAL A 462 22.78 10.77 -6.88
C VAL A 462 22.16 10.92 -8.28
N CYS A 463 22.95 10.64 -9.30
CA CYS A 463 22.47 10.51 -10.67
C CYS A 463 21.99 9.08 -10.94
N GLY A 464 20.78 8.92 -11.48
CA GLY A 464 20.18 7.61 -11.77
C GLY A 464 19.69 7.48 -13.21
N PRO A 465 19.65 6.26 -13.77
CA PRO A 465 19.07 6.04 -15.09
C PRO A 465 17.57 6.31 -15.06
N THR A 466 17.11 7.15 -15.98
CA THR A 466 15.69 7.43 -16.21
C THR A 466 15.14 6.54 -17.29
N TYR A 467 13.90 6.10 -17.07
CA TYR A 467 13.18 5.29 -18.03
C TYR A 467 11.80 5.91 -18.25
N HIS A 468 11.67 6.62 -19.37
CA HIS A 468 10.40 7.17 -19.87
C HIS A 468 9.97 6.40 -21.14
N ASP A 469 9.01 6.90 -21.92
CA ASP A 469 8.50 6.24 -23.13
C ASP A 469 7.99 4.81 -22.93
N VAL A 470 7.04 4.67 -22.00
CA VAL A 470 6.42 3.39 -21.71
C VAL A 470 5.58 2.94 -22.91
N VAL A 471 5.86 1.73 -23.42
CA VAL A 471 5.13 1.07 -24.50
C VAL A 471 4.50 -0.22 -24.02
N LEU A 472 3.32 -0.54 -24.53
CA LEU A 472 2.65 -1.80 -24.22
C LEU A 472 3.19 -2.93 -25.08
N MET A 473 3.38 -4.07 -24.46
CA MET A 473 3.92 -5.28 -25.05
C MET A 473 2.89 -6.41 -24.88
N LEU A 474 2.67 -7.16 -25.96
CA LEU A 474 1.85 -8.37 -25.93
C LEU A 474 2.74 -9.57 -26.27
N THR A 475 2.89 -10.47 -25.32
CA THR A 475 3.67 -11.70 -25.50
C THR A 475 2.75 -12.87 -25.80
N ASP A 476 3.04 -13.62 -26.87
CA ASP A 476 2.49 -14.96 -27.10
C ASP A 476 3.35 -15.99 -26.36
N LEU A 477 2.79 -16.58 -25.31
CA LEU A 477 3.51 -17.51 -24.42
C LEU A 477 3.82 -18.85 -25.09
N ARG A 478 3.25 -19.13 -26.27
CA ARG A 478 3.55 -20.35 -27.03
C ARG A 478 4.88 -20.25 -27.76
N THR A 479 5.16 -19.07 -28.30
CA THR A 479 6.37 -18.79 -29.08
C THR A 479 7.38 -17.95 -28.31
N ASN A 480 7.00 -17.47 -27.12
CA ASN A 480 7.73 -16.46 -26.34
C ASN A 480 8.06 -15.19 -27.16
N THR A 481 7.21 -14.86 -28.13
CA THR A 481 7.40 -13.69 -28.99
C THR A 481 6.63 -12.51 -28.41
N SER A 482 7.32 -11.39 -28.22
CA SER A 482 6.73 -10.15 -27.70
C SER A 482 6.56 -9.13 -28.83
N THR A 483 5.34 -8.61 -28.99
CA THR A 483 5.01 -7.60 -29.99
C THR A 483 4.68 -6.28 -29.30
N GLN A 484 5.31 -5.19 -29.72
CA GLN A 484 4.94 -3.85 -29.25
C GLN A 484 3.60 -3.45 -29.86
N LEU A 485 2.66 -2.99 -29.03
CA LEU A 485 1.39 -2.45 -29.48
C LEU A 485 1.57 -0.99 -29.91
N ALA A 486 0.93 -0.60 -31.01
CA ALA A 486 0.96 0.77 -31.54
C ALA A 486 0.05 1.71 -30.73
N MET A 487 0.31 1.79 -29.43
CA MET A 487 -0.48 2.52 -28.43
C MET A 487 0.48 3.11 -27.40
N ASN A 488 0.24 4.35 -26.98
CA ASN A 488 0.99 4.93 -25.86
C ASN A 488 0.61 4.18 -24.58
N ALA A 489 1.55 3.71 -23.77
CA ALA A 489 1.20 3.09 -22.48
C ALA A 489 0.95 4.13 -21.39
N TYR A 490 1.57 5.30 -21.50
CA TYR A 490 1.50 6.31 -20.45
C TYR A 490 0.08 6.84 -20.31
N GLY A 491 -0.56 6.53 -19.18
CA GLY A 491 -1.95 6.87 -18.89
C GLY A 491 -2.99 6.00 -19.60
N SER A 492 -2.63 5.19 -20.59
CA SER A 492 -3.58 4.31 -21.27
C SER A 492 -4.00 3.16 -20.35
N ARG A 493 -5.30 3.09 -20.08
CA ARG A 493 -5.88 1.94 -19.39
C ARG A 493 -6.04 0.81 -20.40
N THR A 494 -5.58 -0.38 -20.05
CA THR A 494 -5.66 -1.55 -20.91
C THR A 494 -6.05 -2.77 -20.11
N SER A 495 -6.70 -3.72 -20.77
CA SER A 495 -7.00 -5.02 -20.19
C SER A 495 -6.99 -6.10 -21.28
N LEU A 496 -6.67 -7.32 -20.87
CA LEU A 496 -6.55 -8.50 -21.71
C LEU A 496 -7.37 -9.63 -21.09
N TRP A 497 -8.27 -10.23 -21.89
CA TRP A 497 -8.93 -11.47 -21.53
C TRP A 497 -9.13 -12.35 -22.76
N GLY A 498 -8.60 -13.57 -22.71
CA GLY A 498 -8.60 -14.50 -23.83
C GLY A 498 -7.92 -13.93 -25.09
N SER A 499 -8.70 -13.72 -26.15
CA SER A 499 -8.26 -13.02 -27.36
C SER A 499 -8.77 -11.58 -27.47
N TYR A 500 -9.34 -11.02 -26.41
CA TYR A 500 -9.76 -9.63 -26.40
C TYR A 500 -8.77 -8.73 -25.69
N LEU A 501 -8.37 -7.67 -26.37
CA LEU A 501 -7.62 -6.55 -25.83
C LEU A 501 -8.54 -5.33 -25.81
N ALA A 502 -8.78 -4.74 -24.64
CA ALA A 502 -9.47 -3.47 -24.50
C ALA A 502 -8.49 -2.35 -24.13
N TRP A 503 -8.73 -1.15 -24.64
CA TRP A 503 -7.91 0.01 -24.31
C TRP A 503 -8.66 1.32 -24.41
N ARG A 504 -8.12 2.32 -23.70
CA ARG A 504 -8.47 3.73 -23.82
C ARG A 504 -7.45 4.44 -24.71
N ASP A 505 -7.91 5.28 -25.63
CA ASP A 505 -7.03 6.20 -26.35
C ASP A 505 -6.80 7.53 -25.59
N ASN A 506 -6.15 8.50 -26.23
CA ASN A 506 -5.91 9.83 -25.65
C ASN A 506 -7.17 10.70 -25.59
N ASN A 507 -8.19 10.38 -26.39
CA ASN A 507 -9.48 11.07 -26.42
C ASN A 507 -10.49 10.43 -25.48
N ASN A 508 -10.08 9.53 -24.57
CA ASN A 508 -10.98 8.78 -23.69
C ASN A 508 -12.01 7.89 -24.42
N ALA A 509 -11.79 7.58 -25.71
CA ALA A 509 -12.54 6.55 -26.40
C ALA A 509 -12.04 5.18 -25.94
N ILE A 510 -12.95 4.21 -25.85
CA ILE A 510 -12.61 2.84 -25.49
C ILE A 510 -12.81 1.96 -26.72
N TYR A 511 -11.82 1.15 -27.02
CA TYR A 511 -11.84 0.17 -28.10
C TYR A 511 -11.61 -1.23 -27.55
N ARG A 512 -12.12 -2.23 -28.28
CA ARG A 512 -11.86 -3.65 -28.07
C ARG A 512 -11.37 -4.27 -29.39
N LYS A 513 -10.22 -4.92 -29.36
CA LYS A 513 -9.65 -5.68 -30.48
C LYS A 513 -9.74 -7.16 -30.20
N ASP A 514 -10.26 -7.90 -31.15
CA ASP A 514 -10.10 -9.35 -31.21
C ASP A 514 -8.74 -9.66 -31.84
N LEU A 515 -7.84 -10.24 -31.05
CA LEU A 515 -6.48 -10.59 -31.43
C LEU A 515 -6.41 -11.79 -32.38
N SER A 516 -7.49 -12.55 -32.52
CA SER A 516 -7.56 -13.68 -33.46
C SER A 516 -7.99 -13.26 -34.87
N SER A 517 -8.94 -12.32 -34.97
CA SER A 517 -9.46 -11.82 -36.25
C SER A 517 -8.89 -10.46 -36.67
N GLY A 518 -8.27 -9.73 -35.75
CA GLY A 518 -7.82 -8.35 -35.94
C GLY A 518 -8.95 -7.31 -35.85
N GLN A 519 -10.22 -7.73 -35.73
CA GLN A 519 -11.36 -6.83 -35.70
C GLN A 519 -11.28 -5.88 -34.50
N VAL A 520 -11.47 -4.58 -34.76
CA VAL A 520 -11.54 -3.53 -33.74
C VAL A 520 -12.96 -2.97 -33.68
N LEU A 521 -13.51 -2.89 -32.46
CA LEU A 521 -14.82 -2.30 -32.19
C LEU A 521 -14.68 -1.16 -31.20
N GLN A 522 -15.36 -0.04 -31.46
CA GLN A 522 -15.47 1.05 -30.49
C GLN A 522 -16.55 0.70 -29.45
N VAL A 523 -16.17 0.72 -28.18
CA VAL A 523 -17.01 0.44 -27.02
C VAL A 523 -17.67 1.73 -26.53
N LYS A 524 -16.86 2.77 -26.34
CA LYS A 524 -17.22 4.12 -25.86
C LYS A 524 -16.66 5.15 -26.84
N ALA A 525 -17.48 6.12 -27.24
CA ALA A 525 -17.02 7.24 -28.04
C ALA A 525 -15.99 8.11 -27.28
N GLY A 526 -15.16 8.82 -28.02
CA GLY A 526 -14.21 9.79 -27.48
C GLY A 526 -14.91 11.02 -26.88
N GLY A 527 -14.14 11.81 -26.14
CA GLY A 527 -14.60 12.98 -25.39
C GLY A 527 -15.19 12.63 -24.03
N GLY A 528 -15.63 13.70 -23.35
CA GLY A 528 -16.23 13.65 -22.02
C GLY A 528 -15.23 13.39 -20.89
N VAL A 529 -15.77 12.91 -19.77
CA VAL A 529 -15.04 12.60 -18.54
C VAL A 529 -13.95 11.54 -18.79
N GLY A 530 -12.78 11.75 -18.19
CA GLY A 530 -11.62 10.87 -18.37
C GLY A 530 -11.89 9.44 -17.92
N VAL A 531 -11.53 8.44 -18.74
CA VAL A 531 -11.64 7.03 -18.35
C VAL A 531 -10.49 6.69 -17.40
N ASN A 532 -10.84 6.38 -16.16
CA ASN A 532 -9.89 6.14 -15.09
C ASN A 532 -9.54 4.66 -14.93
N SER A 533 -10.47 3.74 -15.19
CA SER A 533 -10.20 2.30 -15.19
C SER A 533 -11.02 1.62 -16.27
N LEU A 534 -10.53 0.49 -16.79
CA LEU A 534 -11.30 -0.38 -17.66
C LEU A 534 -10.87 -1.83 -17.50
N ASP A 535 -11.79 -2.73 -17.81
CA ASP A 535 -11.53 -4.16 -17.84
C ASP A 535 -12.33 -4.85 -18.96
N VAL A 536 -11.89 -6.03 -19.39
CA VAL A 536 -12.57 -6.85 -20.40
C VAL A 536 -12.69 -8.28 -19.89
N HIS A 537 -13.88 -8.87 -19.99
CA HIS A 537 -14.11 -10.30 -19.71
C HIS A 537 -15.21 -10.82 -20.62
N GLY A 538 -14.91 -11.85 -21.40
CA GLY A 538 -15.83 -12.33 -22.43
C GLY A 538 -16.27 -11.20 -23.37
N ASP A 539 -17.58 -11.10 -23.57
CA ASP A 539 -18.16 -10.08 -24.46
C ASP A 539 -18.33 -8.71 -23.80
N TYR A 540 -17.99 -8.58 -22.53
CA TYR A 540 -18.19 -7.35 -21.77
C TYR A 540 -16.92 -6.52 -21.69
N VAL A 541 -17.10 -5.21 -21.85
CA VAL A 541 -16.09 -4.21 -21.49
C VAL A 541 -16.73 -3.29 -20.45
N GLY A 542 -16.04 -3.13 -19.32
CA GLY A 542 -16.45 -2.32 -18.19
C GLY A 542 -15.44 -1.19 -17.97
N TRP A 543 -15.90 -0.03 -17.50
CA TRP A 543 -15.02 1.10 -17.23
C TRP A 543 -15.56 1.99 -16.13
N SER A 544 -14.65 2.78 -15.53
CA SER A 544 -15.00 3.93 -14.70
C SER A 544 -14.48 5.23 -15.33
N THR A 545 -15.18 6.33 -15.07
CA THR A 545 -14.74 7.69 -15.44
C THR A 545 -14.54 8.56 -14.20
N CYS A 546 -13.73 9.61 -14.29
CA CYS A 546 -13.41 10.54 -13.21
C CYS A 546 -13.30 11.99 -13.75
N ASP A 547 -14.04 12.93 -13.16
CA ASP A 547 -14.28 14.29 -13.68
C ASP A 547 -13.33 15.39 -13.19
N ASN A 548 -12.55 15.14 -12.13
CA ASN A 548 -11.60 16.09 -11.58
C ASN A 548 -10.48 15.39 -10.79
N SER A 549 -9.45 16.19 -10.44
CA SER A 549 -8.21 15.77 -9.77
C SER A 549 -8.44 14.81 -8.61
N TRP A 550 -7.56 13.83 -8.47
CA TRP A 550 -7.57 12.85 -7.39
C TRP A 550 -7.70 13.54 -6.01
N PRO A 551 -8.64 13.11 -5.15
CA PRO A 551 -9.60 12.00 -5.31
C PRO A 551 -10.78 12.32 -6.24
N CYS A 552 -11.26 11.33 -7.00
CA CYS A 552 -12.34 11.50 -7.98
C CYS A 552 -13.66 11.94 -7.33
N GLY A 553 -14.03 13.22 -7.46
CA GLY A 553 -15.25 13.76 -6.87
C GLY A 553 -16.52 13.10 -7.42
N SER A 554 -16.74 13.18 -8.73
CA SER A 554 -17.80 12.44 -9.41
C SER A 554 -17.22 11.40 -10.34
N SER A 555 -17.82 10.20 -10.32
CA SER A 555 -17.42 9.12 -11.20
C SER A 555 -18.64 8.44 -11.79
N VAL A 556 -18.43 7.71 -12.87
CA VAL A 556 -19.46 6.87 -13.47
C VAL A 556 -18.86 5.51 -13.67
N ILE A 557 -19.60 4.46 -13.31
CA ILE A 557 -19.29 3.10 -13.74
C ILE A 557 -20.20 2.73 -14.90
N ALA A 558 -19.64 2.07 -15.89
CA ALA A 558 -20.42 1.61 -17.03
C ALA A 558 -19.88 0.30 -17.59
N TYR A 559 -20.74 -0.43 -18.27
CA TYR A 559 -20.36 -1.62 -19.02
C TYR A 559 -21.19 -1.78 -20.28
N ARG A 560 -20.64 -2.51 -21.25
CA ARG A 560 -21.30 -2.79 -22.52
C ARG A 560 -21.03 -4.22 -22.98
N ASN A 561 -22.07 -4.92 -23.42
CA ASN A 561 -21.94 -6.20 -24.11
C ASN A 561 -21.67 -5.95 -25.60
N MET A 562 -20.47 -6.31 -26.05
CA MET A 562 -19.98 -6.05 -27.40
C MET A 562 -20.40 -7.09 -28.43
N ALA A 563 -20.93 -8.25 -28.01
CA ALA A 563 -21.57 -9.19 -28.92
C ALA A 563 -22.94 -8.68 -29.37
N THR A 564 -23.76 -8.18 -28.44
CA THR A 564 -25.09 -7.63 -28.74
C THR A 564 -25.05 -6.16 -29.19
N ARG A 565 -23.97 -5.44 -28.87
CA ARG A 565 -23.78 -4.01 -29.14
C ARG A 565 -24.88 -3.11 -28.54
N THR A 566 -25.61 -3.62 -27.56
CA THR A 566 -26.60 -2.88 -26.78
C THR A 566 -25.98 -1.61 -26.18
N ALA A 567 -26.82 -0.63 -25.86
CA ALA A 567 -26.37 0.59 -25.20
C ALA A 567 -25.65 0.26 -23.89
N ALA A 568 -24.66 1.08 -23.53
CA ALA A 568 -23.95 0.91 -22.28
C ALA A 568 -24.94 1.07 -21.10
N VAL A 569 -24.81 0.21 -20.10
CA VAL A 569 -25.45 0.43 -18.80
C VAL A 569 -24.53 1.33 -18.00
N VAL A 570 -25.10 2.41 -17.46
CA VAL A 570 -24.36 3.50 -16.82
C VAL A 570 -24.94 3.74 -15.43
N LEU A 571 -24.09 3.81 -14.41
CA LEU A 571 -24.48 4.14 -13.03
C LEU A 571 -23.58 5.25 -12.49
N ALA A 572 -24.19 6.22 -11.83
CA ALA A 572 -23.45 7.23 -11.08
C ALA A 572 -22.71 6.58 -9.90
N SER A 573 -21.50 7.07 -9.62
CA SER A 573 -20.67 6.65 -8.49
C SER A 573 -19.87 7.85 -7.98
N SER A 574 -19.17 7.71 -6.86
CA SER A 574 -18.28 8.73 -6.30
C SER A 574 -16.96 8.07 -5.95
N GLY A 575 -15.84 8.66 -6.37
CA GLY A 575 -14.53 8.12 -5.99
C GLY A 575 -14.19 6.74 -6.55
N THR A 576 -14.78 6.29 -7.67
CA THR A 576 -14.41 5.00 -8.25
C THR A 576 -13.10 5.10 -9.02
N SER A 577 -12.08 4.45 -8.48
CA SER A 577 -10.73 4.42 -9.05
C SER A 577 -10.49 3.23 -9.98
N ARG A 578 -11.13 2.09 -9.70
CA ARG A 578 -10.84 0.79 -10.33
C ARG A 578 -12.12 0.03 -10.65
N VAL A 579 -12.10 -0.71 -11.75
CA VAL A 579 -13.11 -1.71 -12.09
C VAL A 579 -12.45 -3.02 -12.49
N LYS A 580 -13.12 -4.13 -12.22
CA LYS A 580 -12.74 -5.47 -12.65
C LYS A 580 -13.97 -6.26 -13.10
N LEU A 581 -13.82 -7.09 -14.12
CA LEU A 581 -14.88 -7.91 -14.69
C LEU A 581 -14.59 -9.39 -14.48
N SER A 582 -15.67 -10.13 -14.25
CA SER A 582 -15.70 -11.59 -14.37
C SER A 582 -16.96 -12.02 -15.12
N ASP A 583 -17.17 -13.33 -15.26
CA ASP A 583 -18.42 -13.85 -15.80
C ASP A 583 -19.58 -13.41 -14.90
N GLY A 584 -20.41 -12.50 -15.42
CA GLY A 584 -21.63 -12.03 -14.76
C GLY A 584 -21.47 -10.87 -13.79
N HIS A 585 -20.26 -10.39 -13.50
CA HIS A 585 -20.04 -9.34 -12.50
C HIS A 585 -19.09 -8.23 -12.95
N LEU A 586 -19.35 -7.03 -12.44
CA LEU A 586 -18.44 -5.89 -12.43
C LEU A 586 -18.16 -5.50 -10.98
N ALA A 587 -16.94 -5.73 -10.52
CA ALA A 587 -16.45 -5.27 -9.23
C ALA A 587 -15.86 -3.86 -9.38
N TYR A 588 -16.10 -2.99 -8.41
CA TYR A 588 -15.62 -1.61 -8.43
C TYR A 588 -15.48 -1.06 -7.01
N ASP A 589 -14.60 -0.08 -6.84
CA ASP A 589 -14.43 0.61 -5.57
C ASP A 589 -15.23 1.91 -5.50
N VAL A 590 -15.52 2.37 -4.29
CA VAL A 590 -16.15 3.66 -4.00
C VAL A 590 -15.38 4.28 -2.86
N GLN A 591 -14.56 5.30 -3.15
CA GLN A 591 -13.75 5.97 -2.15
C GLN A 591 -14.61 6.70 -1.12
N THR A 592 -14.19 6.66 0.14
CA THR A 592 -14.74 7.52 1.19
C THR A 592 -13.91 8.79 1.26
N ALA A 593 -14.55 9.95 1.01
CA ALA A 593 -13.87 11.24 0.96
C ALA A 593 -13.04 11.51 2.23
N GLY A 594 -11.80 11.96 2.05
CA GLY A 594 -10.88 12.29 3.16
C GLY A 594 -10.28 11.09 3.89
N THR A 595 -10.42 9.87 3.37
CA THR A 595 -9.84 8.65 3.96
C THR A 595 -8.99 7.87 2.97
N LEU A 596 -8.07 7.04 3.47
CA LEU A 596 -7.33 6.03 2.69
C LEU A 596 -8.12 4.73 2.51
N THR A 597 -9.45 4.78 2.66
CA THR A 597 -10.33 3.62 2.58
C THR A 597 -11.37 3.80 1.48
N ALA A 598 -11.69 2.70 0.81
CA ALA A 598 -12.80 2.62 -0.12
C ALA A 598 -13.71 1.44 0.25
N THR A 599 -14.89 1.39 -0.33
CA THR A 599 -15.80 0.25 -0.25
C THR A 599 -15.76 -0.52 -1.56
N LEU A 600 -15.44 -1.81 -1.52
CA LEU A 600 -15.59 -2.69 -2.68
C LEU A 600 -17.05 -3.08 -2.86
N LYS A 601 -17.55 -2.85 -4.06
CA LYS A 601 -18.91 -3.18 -4.50
C LYS A 601 -18.85 -4.11 -5.70
N VAL A 602 -19.94 -4.86 -5.88
CA VAL A 602 -20.14 -5.71 -7.05
C VAL A 602 -21.48 -5.39 -7.67
N LEU A 603 -21.50 -5.25 -8.99
CA LEU A 603 -22.69 -5.11 -9.80
C LEU A 603 -22.88 -6.37 -10.64
N ARG A 604 -24.12 -6.88 -10.69
CA ARG A 604 -24.47 -8.01 -11.57
C ARG A 604 -24.71 -7.51 -12.99
N LEU A 605 -23.94 -8.03 -13.95
CA LEU A 605 -24.05 -7.70 -15.37
C LEU A 605 -25.45 -8.04 -15.89
N GLY A 606 -25.98 -7.15 -16.71
CA GLY A 606 -27.36 -7.21 -17.21
C GLY A 606 -28.41 -6.63 -16.24
N THR A 607 -28.00 -6.16 -15.06
CA THR A 607 -28.88 -5.55 -14.07
C THR A 607 -28.32 -4.19 -13.58
N ARG A 608 -29.02 -3.53 -12.66
CA ARG A 608 -28.49 -2.37 -11.91
C ARG A 608 -28.27 -2.68 -10.43
N THR A 609 -28.42 -3.95 -10.03
CA THR A 609 -28.31 -4.37 -8.64
C THR A 609 -26.85 -4.35 -8.22
N THR A 610 -26.56 -3.69 -7.11
CA THR A 610 -25.22 -3.61 -6.51
C THR A 610 -25.25 -4.25 -5.13
N GLY A 611 -24.18 -4.96 -4.78
CA GLY A 611 -23.90 -5.48 -3.46
C GLY A 611 -22.63 -4.85 -2.89
N VAL A 612 -22.54 -4.81 -1.56
CA VAL A 612 -21.31 -4.39 -0.87
C VAL A 612 -20.55 -5.65 -0.45
N VAL A 613 -19.25 -5.69 -0.77
CA VAL A 613 -18.34 -6.75 -0.34
C VAL A 613 -17.78 -6.36 1.03
N GLY A 614 -17.01 -5.28 1.08
CA GLY A 614 -16.38 -4.84 2.32
C GLY A 614 -15.46 -3.65 2.09
N PRO A 615 -14.77 -3.20 3.14
CA PRO A 615 -13.77 -2.14 3.00
C PRO A 615 -12.54 -2.65 2.24
N ILE A 616 -11.89 -1.74 1.52
CA ILE A 616 -10.61 -1.98 0.86
C ILE A 616 -9.67 -0.82 1.11
N TYR A 617 -8.38 -1.09 1.06
CA TYR A 617 -7.34 -0.07 1.06
C TYR A 617 -7.40 0.70 -0.27
N MET A 618 -7.48 2.03 -0.19
CA MET A 618 -7.63 2.90 -1.37
C MET A 618 -6.44 2.77 -2.34
N ASP A 619 -6.73 2.81 -3.64
CA ASP A 619 -5.74 2.61 -4.72
C ASP A 619 -5.03 1.25 -4.72
N LYS A 620 -5.37 0.29 -3.86
CA LYS A 620 -4.82 -1.06 -3.97
C LYS A 620 -5.62 -1.86 -5.00
N PRO A 621 -4.96 -2.73 -5.79
CA PRO A 621 -5.65 -3.65 -6.68
C PRO A 621 -6.58 -4.59 -5.92
N PHE A 622 -7.73 -4.83 -6.51
CA PHE A 622 -8.57 -6.00 -6.27
C PHE A 622 -8.73 -6.72 -7.61
N ASP A 623 -9.20 -7.97 -7.56
CA ASP A 623 -9.48 -8.77 -8.73
C ASP A 623 -10.75 -9.58 -8.53
N VAL A 624 -11.42 -9.90 -9.63
CA VAL A 624 -12.60 -10.77 -9.62
C VAL A 624 -12.44 -11.81 -10.72
N PHE A 625 -12.67 -13.06 -10.39
CA PHE A 625 -12.59 -14.15 -11.35
C PHE A 625 -13.61 -15.21 -10.99
N ASP A 626 -14.47 -15.55 -11.96
CA ASP A 626 -15.63 -16.39 -11.72
C ASP A 626 -16.46 -15.88 -10.53
N GLU A 627 -16.82 -16.74 -9.57
CA GLU A 627 -17.57 -16.40 -8.37
C GLU A 627 -16.63 -16.13 -7.17
N THR A 628 -15.46 -15.55 -7.41
CA THR A 628 -14.44 -15.27 -6.38
C THR A 628 -13.89 -13.86 -6.51
N LEU A 629 -13.67 -13.20 -5.37
CA LEU A 629 -13.08 -11.87 -5.25
C LEU A 629 -11.78 -11.99 -4.44
N ALA A 630 -10.77 -11.21 -4.82
CA ALA A 630 -9.60 -10.96 -3.99
C ALA A 630 -9.38 -9.47 -3.87
N TRP A 631 -9.06 -9.00 -2.67
CA TRP A 631 -8.86 -7.58 -2.39
C TRP A 631 -7.82 -7.37 -1.31
N ILE A 632 -7.38 -6.14 -1.13
CA ILE A 632 -6.51 -5.74 -0.03
C ILE A 632 -7.34 -4.88 0.91
N ASN A 633 -7.48 -5.32 2.14
CA ASN A 633 -8.28 -4.63 3.15
C ASN A 633 -7.51 -3.43 3.75
N PRO A 634 -8.14 -2.42 4.42
CA PRO A 634 -7.42 -1.27 4.98
C PRO A 634 -6.34 -1.58 6.02
N ASP A 635 -6.29 -2.80 6.56
CA ASP A 635 -5.18 -3.28 7.40
C ASP A 635 -3.96 -3.76 6.59
N GLY A 636 -4.01 -3.64 5.26
CA GLY A 636 -2.94 -4.05 4.35
C GLY A 636 -2.97 -5.54 4.00
N ILE A 637 -3.85 -6.34 4.59
CA ILE A 637 -3.88 -7.80 4.42
C ILE A 637 -4.62 -8.16 3.13
N ALA A 638 -4.05 -9.06 2.34
CA ALA A 638 -4.72 -9.60 1.16
C ALA A 638 -5.78 -10.62 1.57
N ARG A 639 -6.99 -10.49 1.03
CA ARG A 639 -8.14 -11.36 1.29
C ARG A 639 -8.66 -12.00 0.02
N ILE A 640 -9.31 -13.14 0.21
CA ILE A 640 -10.10 -13.81 -0.81
C ILE A 640 -11.46 -14.18 -0.23
N GLY A 641 -12.52 -14.10 -1.03
CA GLY A 641 -13.87 -14.43 -0.59
C GLY A 641 -14.78 -14.80 -1.76
N PRO A 642 -15.95 -15.41 -1.47
CA PRO A 642 -16.94 -15.71 -2.49
C PRO A 642 -17.53 -14.42 -3.09
N ASN A 643 -17.95 -14.51 -4.34
CA ASN A 643 -18.85 -13.57 -4.99
C ASN A 643 -20.24 -14.20 -5.14
N SER A 644 -21.25 -13.43 -5.53
CA SER A 644 -22.59 -13.98 -5.79
C SER A 644 -22.56 -15.04 -6.90
N PRO A 645 -23.36 -16.12 -6.79
CA PRO A 645 -23.41 -17.17 -7.80
C PRO A 645 -23.85 -16.66 -9.18
N TYR A 646 -23.21 -17.16 -10.24
CA TYR A 646 -23.51 -16.87 -11.63
C TYR A 646 -23.16 -18.04 -12.55
N VAL A 647 -24.17 -18.52 -13.29
CA VAL A 647 -24.02 -19.62 -14.25
C VAL A 647 -23.30 -19.13 -15.50
N ALA A 648 -22.07 -19.58 -15.70
CA ALA A 648 -21.30 -19.28 -16.91
C ALA A 648 -20.54 -20.53 -17.39
N PRO A 649 -20.81 -21.02 -18.61
CA PRO A 649 -20.07 -22.15 -19.15
C PRO A 649 -18.56 -21.84 -19.23
N PRO A 650 -17.69 -22.85 -19.05
CA PRO A 650 -16.26 -22.67 -19.11
C PRO A 650 -15.85 -22.19 -20.51
N ARG A 651 -14.85 -21.32 -20.57
CA ARG A 651 -14.36 -20.73 -21.82
C ARG A 651 -12.89 -21.06 -22.04
N TYR A 652 -12.54 -21.39 -23.28
CA TYR A 652 -11.17 -21.63 -23.71
C TYR A 652 -10.51 -20.31 -24.12
N LEU A 653 -9.47 -19.92 -23.36
CA LEU A 653 -8.92 -18.56 -23.35
C LEU A 653 -7.84 -18.29 -24.40
N GLY A 654 -7.64 -19.13 -25.41
CA GLY A 654 -6.61 -18.85 -26.41
C GLY A 654 -6.23 -20.05 -27.24
N ASN A 655 -4.95 -20.17 -27.55
CA ASN A 655 -4.40 -21.35 -28.21
C ASN A 655 -3.70 -22.26 -27.20
N ALA A 656 -3.55 -23.54 -27.55
CA ALA A 656 -2.85 -24.49 -26.71
C ALA A 656 -1.39 -24.07 -26.56
N THR A 657 -0.87 -24.05 -25.34
CA THR A 657 0.55 -23.88 -25.04
C THR A 657 1.21 -25.24 -25.07
N GLY A 658 1.99 -25.50 -26.11
CA GLY A 658 2.68 -26.76 -26.33
C GLY A 658 3.23 -26.84 -27.75
N ALA A 659 4.24 -27.69 -27.97
CA ALA A 659 4.82 -27.86 -29.30
C ALA A 659 3.77 -28.41 -30.28
N SER A 660 3.73 -27.85 -31.49
CA SER A 660 2.91 -28.38 -32.59
C SER A 660 3.51 -29.64 -33.22
N THR A 661 4.76 -29.96 -32.88
CA THR A 661 5.51 -31.12 -33.37
C THR A 661 6.24 -31.79 -32.23
N PHE A 662 6.29 -33.12 -32.20
CA PHE A 662 7.12 -33.87 -31.26
C PHE A 662 7.61 -35.17 -31.89
N ARG A 663 8.75 -35.65 -31.42
CA ARG A 663 9.31 -36.96 -31.78
C ARG A 663 9.12 -37.92 -30.61
N PRO A 664 8.25 -38.95 -30.73
CA PRO A 664 8.11 -39.97 -29.71
C PRO A 664 9.44 -40.69 -29.48
N SER A 665 9.95 -40.64 -28.26
CA SER A 665 11.11 -41.42 -27.80
C SER A 665 10.92 -41.73 -26.32
N ALA A 666 11.78 -42.57 -25.74
CA ALA A 666 11.83 -42.73 -24.29
C ALA A 666 11.92 -41.34 -23.63
N GLY A 667 10.94 -40.98 -22.81
CA GLY A 667 10.86 -39.69 -22.11
C GLY A 667 10.32 -38.50 -22.91
N ARG A 668 10.01 -38.61 -24.22
CA ARG A 668 9.42 -37.51 -25.00
C ARG A 668 7.94 -37.74 -25.27
N SER A 669 7.12 -36.73 -25.00
CA SER A 669 5.66 -36.77 -25.21
C SER A 669 5.15 -35.38 -25.57
N TRP A 670 4.03 -35.33 -26.27
CA TRP A 670 3.27 -34.11 -26.47
C TRP A 670 2.53 -33.76 -25.18
N GLN A 671 2.79 -32.58 -24.63
CA GLN A 671 2.25 -32.12 -23.35
C GLN A 671 1.61 -30.73 -23.49
N PRO A 672 0.51 -30.60 -24.25
CA PRO A 672 -0.16 -29.32 -24.40
C PRO A 672 -0.84 -28.92 -23.10
N GLU A 673 -0.95 -27.62 -22.91
CA GLU A 673 -1.79 -26.99 -21.92
C GLU A 673 -2.85 -26.13 -22.60
N PHE A 674 -4.08 -26.22 -22.11
CA PHE A 674 -5.23 -25.45 -22.57
C PHE A 674 -5.72 -24.60 -21.41
N ALA A 675 -5.58 -23.28 -21.54
CA ALA A 675 -6.05 -22.35 -20.53
C ALA A 675 -7.58 -22.19 -20.60
N ILE A 676 -8.25 -22.36 -19.46
CA ILE A 676 -9.70 -22.40 -19.33
C ILE A 676 -10.14 -21.43 -18.23
N SER A 677 -11.27 -20.77 -18.42
CA SER A 677 -11.81 -19.82 -17.44
C SER A 677 -12.34 -20.44 -16.15
N LYS A 678 -12.50 -21.76 -16.07
CA LYS A 678 -12.99 -22.49 -14.88
C LYS A 678 -12.37 -23.90 -14.83
N ALA A 679 -12.57 -24.59 -13.71
CA ALA A 679 -12.30 -26.02 -13.61
C ALA A 679 -13.13 -26.81 -14.64
N LEU A 680 -12.61 -27.94 -15.11
CA LEU A 680 -13.32 -28.87 -16.00
C LEU A 680 -13.36 -30.25 -15.34
N PRO A 681 -14.38 -30.55 -14.51
CA PRO A 681 -14.53 -31.86 -13.88
C PRO A 681 -14.61 -33.00 -14.89
N THR A 682 -15.11 -32.71 -16.10
CA THR A 682 -15.06 -33.62 -17.23
C THR A 682 -14.32 -32.93 -18.38
N CYS A 683 -13.35 -33.63 -18.96
CA CYS A 683 -12.55 -33.12 -20.07
C CYS A 683 -11.93 -34.28 -20.84
N ALA A 684 -11.95 -34.18 -22.17
CA ALA A 684 -11.30 -35.14 -23.05
C ALA A 684 -10.59 -34.45 -24.23
N ILE A 685 -9.40 -34.95 -24.58
CA ILE A 685 -8.73 -34.69 -25.85
C ILE A 685 -8.88 -35.93 -26.72
N THR A 686 -9.58 -35.78 -27.84
CA THR A 686 -9.69 -36.83 -28.87
C THR A 686 -8.69 -36.56 -29.98
N ILE A 687 -7.80 -37.51 -30.24
CA ILE A 687 -6.78 -37.44 -31.29
C ILE A 687 -7.20 -38.31 -32.47
N LYS A 688 -7.17 -37.76 -33.68
CA LYS A 688 -7.63 -38.39 -34.91
C LYS A 688 -6.57 -38.37 -36.01
N SER A 689 -6.60 -39.40 -36.84
CA SER A 689 -5.92 -39.48 -38.13
C SER A 689 -7.00 -39.58 -39.21
N GLY A 690 -7.17 -38.51 -39.99
CA GLY A 690 -8.39 -38.35 -40.80
C GLY A 690 -9.64 -38.36 -39.91
N THR A 691 -10.58 -39.24 -40.21
CA THR A 691 -11.81 -39.44 -39.42
C THR A 691 -11.64 -40.45 -38.27
N THR A 692 -10.54 -41.23 -38.27
CA THR A 692 -10.32 -42.32 -37.31
C THR A 692 -9.81 -41.80 -35.98
N VAL A 693 -10.51 -42.10 -34.89
CA VAL A 693 -10.02 -41.84 -33.52
C VAL A 693 -8.88 -42.79 -33.20
N ARG A 694 -7.72 -42.23 -32.88
CA ARG A 694 -6.53 -42.99 -32.48
C ARG A 694 -6.40 -43.08 -30.97
N ARG A 695 -6.77 -42.01 -30.26
CA ARG A 695 -6.63 -41.94 -28.80
C ARG A 695 -7.64 -40.95 -28.24
N THR A 696 -8.18 -41.26 -27.07
CA THR A 696 -8.87 -40.29 -26.22
C THR A 696 -8.13 -40.20 -24.89
N LEU A 697 -7.82 -39.00 -24.45
CA LEU A 697 -7.07 -38.73 -23.23
C LEU A 697 -7.95 -37.92 -22.29
N SER A 698 -8.06 -38.35 -21.03
CA SER A 698 -8.69 -37.53 -19.99
C SER A 698 -7.83 -36.30 -19.69
N CYS A 699 -8.48 -35.15 -19.51
CA CYS A 699 -7.85 -33.89 -19.15
C CYS A 699 -8.59 -33.17 -18.01
N ALA A 700 -9.35 -33.92 -17.21
CA ALA A 700 -10.11 -33.36 -16.11
C ALA A 700 -9.18 -32.55 -15.20
N THR A 701 -9.65 -31.38 -14.78
CA THR A 701 -8.83 -30.42 -14.05
C THR A 701 -9.65 -29.67 -13.02
N SER A 702 -9.07 -29.49 -11.84
CA SER A 702 -9.60 -28.66 -10.76
C SER A 702 -9.15 -27.21 -10.86
N VAL A 703 -8.30 -26.87 -11.83
CA VAL A 703 -7.78 -25.53 -12.08
C VAL A 703 -8.12 -25.07 -13.50
N GLY A 704 -7.93 -23.78 -13.81
CA GLY A 704 -8.18 -23.20 -15.15
C GLY A 704 -7.19 -23.62 -16.24
N SER A 705 -6.75 -24.87 -16.22
CA SER A 705 -5.69 -25.39 -17.09
C SER A 705 -5.88 -26.89 -17.30
N ALA A 706 -6.36 -27.27 -18.47
CA ALA A 706 -6.48 -28.66 -18.89
C ALA A 706 -5.18 -29.11 -19.56
N ARG A 707 -4.70 -30.32 -19.23
CA ARG A 707 -3.45 -30.87 -19.75
C ARG A 707 -3.63 -32.33 -20.13
N VAL A 708 -2.90 -32.77 -21.14
CA VAL A 708 -2.75 -34.19 -21.47
C VAL A 708 -1.28 -34.52 -21.70
N VAL A 709 -0.95 -35.79 -21.58
CA VAL A 709 0.35 -36.31 -22.01
C VAL A 709 0.08 -37.38 -23.06
N TRP A 710 0.67 -37.20 -24.25
CA TRP A 710 0.56 -38.16 -25.34
C TRP A 710 1.93 -38.58 -25.85
N ASN A 711 2.22 -39.87 -25.75
CA ASN A 711 3.47 -40.47 -26.19
C ASN A 711 3.45 -40.92 -27.66
N GLY A 712 2.48 -40.46 -28.46
CA GLY A 712 2.33 -40.84 -29.86
C GLY A 712 1.76 -42.25 -30.08
N ARG A 713 1.21 -42.90 -29.05
CA ARG A 713 0.59 -44.22 -29.16
C ARG A 713 -0.94 -44.15 -29.26
N ASP A 714 -1.54 -45.13 -29.91
CA ASP A 714 -2.99 -45.29 -29.99
C ASP A 714 -3.60 -45.94 -28.73
N SER A 715 -4.89 -46.29 -28.77
CA SER A 715 -5.58 -47.00 -27.69
C SER A 715 -5.04 -48.42 -27.44
N SER A 716 -4.46 -49.07 -28.44
CA SER A 716 -3.85 -50.41 -28.35
C SER A 716 -2.40 -50.39 -27.84
N GLY A 717 -1.83 -49.20 -27.64
CA GLY A 717 -0.44 -49.02 -27.23
C GLY A 717 0.55 -49.09 -28.40
N ARG A 718 0.09 -49.19 -29.65
CA ARG A 718 0.96 -49.15 -30.83
C ARG A 718 1.44 -47.73 -31.10
N LEU A 719 2.73 -47.59 -31.44
CA LEU A 719 3.29 -46.32 -31.88
C LEU A 719 2.68 -45.92 -33.23
N LEU A 720 2.17 -44.70 -33.31
CA LEU A 720 1.60 -44.18 -34.54
C LEU A 720 2.71 -43.70 -35.50
N PRO A 721 2.50 -43.82 -36.82
CA PRO A 721 3.43 -43.31 -37.82
C PRO A 721 3.66 -41.80 -37.68
N ALA A 722 4.82 -41.34 -38.18
CA ALA A 722 5.05 -39.92 -38.41
C ALA A 722 3.94 -39.34 -39.31
N GLY A 723 3.50 -38.12 -39.01
CA GLY A 723 2.39 -37.49 -39.69
C GLY A 723 1.62 -36.49 -38.84
N LYS A 724 0.65 -35.83 -39.48
CA LYS A 724 -0.21 -34.82 -38.86
C LYS A 724 -1.48 -35.47 -38.30
N TYR A 725 -1.77 -35.19 -37.03
CA TYR A 725 -2.93 -35.67 -36.31
C TYR A 725 -3.79 -34.49 -35.89
N ALA A 726 -5.10 -34.60 -36.08
CA ALA A 726 -6.06 -33.63 -35.57
C ALA A 726 -6.37 -33.94 -34.10
N TRP A 727 -6.62 -32.92 -33.29
CA TRP A 727 -7.12 -33.10 -31.94
C TRP A 727 -8.37 -32.24 -31.72
N THR A 728 -9.25 -32.71 -30.84
CA THR A 728 -10.44 -31.97 -30.38
C THR A 728 -10.51 -32.01 -28.87
N LEU A 729 -10.67 -30.84 -28.26
CA LEU A 729 -10.91 -30.65 -26.83
C LEU A 729 -12.41 -30.52 -26.57
N THR A 730 -12.90 -31.34 -25.66
CA THR A 730 -14.24 -31.22 -25.09
C THR A 730 -14.14 -31.20 -23.57
N GLY A 731 -15.11 -30.57 -22.93
CA GLY A 731 -15.23 -30.54 -21.49
C GLY A 731 -16.53 -29.91 -21.07
N ARG A 732 -16.88 -30.08 -19.80
CA ARG A 732 -18.02 -29.42 -19.17
C ARG A 732 -17.86 -29.38 -17.66
N ASP A 733 -18.54 -28.42 -17.05
CA ASP A 733 -18.83 -28.35 -15.63
C ASP A 733 -20.36 -28.36 -15.41
N ALA A 734 -20.80 -27.90 -14.24
CA ALA A 734 -22.22 -27.77 -13.90
C ALA A 734 -22.94 -26.66 -14.69
N ASP A 735 -22.22 -25.63 -15.15
CA ASP A 735 -22.76 -24.48 -15.85
C ASP A 735 -22.92 -24.72 -17.36
N GLY A 736 -22.14 -25.66 -17.92
CA GLY A 736 -22.36 -26.11 -19.29
C GLY A 736 -21.13 -26.68 -19.98
N THR A 737 -21.24 -26.83 -21.30
CA THR A 737 -20.15 -27.30 -22.15
C THR A 737 -19.12 -26.20 -22.39
N LEU A 738 -17.85 -26.61 -22.52
CA LEU A 738 -16.73 -25.75 -22.87
C LEU A 738 -16.99 -25.01 -24.19
N ARG A 739 -16.74 -23.70 -24.19
CA ARG A 739 -16.92 -22.80 -25.34
C ARG A 739 -15.62 -22.10 -25.70
N TRP A 740 -15.56 -21.51 -26.88
CA TRP A 740 -14.52 -20.54 -27.22
C TRP A 740 -14.63 -19.29 -26.34
N TRP A 741 -13.55 -18.51 -26.24
CA TRP A 741 -13.52 -17.25 -25.48
C TRP A 741 -14.65 -16.27 -25.88
N ASN A 742 -15.11 -16.28 -27.14
CA ASN A 742 -16.26 -15.50 -27.65
C ASN A 742 -17.64 -16.16 -27.41
N GLY A 743 -17.70 -17.25 -26.66
CA GLY A 743 -18.94 -17.99 -26.40
C GLY A 743 -19.40 -18.93 -27.52
N ASN A 744 -18.67 -19.05 -28.63
CA ASN A 744 -19.00 -19.99 -29.71
C ASN A 744 -18.86 -21.45 -29.24
N THR A 745 -19.79 -22.31 -29.64
CA THR A 745 -19.85 -23.75 -29.30
C THR A 745 -19.18 -24.65 -30.34
N ALA A 746 -18.55 -24.09 -31.38
CA ALA A 746 -17.80 -24.84 -32.37
C ALA A 746 -16.70 -25.69 -31.70
N PRO A 747 -16.36 -26.88 -32.25
CA PRO A 747 -15.34 -27.73 -31.67
C PRO A 747 -14.01 -26.99 -31.47
N ILE A 748 -13.43 -27.09 -30.28
CA ILE A 748 -12.10 -26.57 -30.01
C ILE A 748 -11.12 -27.61 -30.52
N ALA A 749 -10.42 -27.28 -31.61
CA ALA A 749 -9.59 -28.23 -32.33
C ALA A 749 -8.27 -27.62 -32.80
N GLY A 750 -7.32 -28.49 -33.11
CA GLY A 750 -6.05 -28.11 -33.71
C GLY A 750 -5.32 -29.34 -34.22
N THR A 751 -4.02 -29.22 -34.44
CA THR A 751 -3.21 -30.32 -34.99
C THR A 751 -1.90 -30.47 -34.25
N VAL A 752 -1.38 -31.70 -34.23
CA VAL A 752 -0.05 -32.04 -33.73
C VAL A 752 0.64 -32.97 -34.74
N THR A 753 1.93 -32.77 -34.95
CA THR A 753 2.74 -33.56 -35.88
C THR A 753 3.68 -34.50 -35.12
N ILE A 754 3.66 -35.79 -35.47
CA ILE A 754 4.69 -36.75 -35.10
C ILE A 754 5.78 -36.66 -36.17
N SER A 755 7.01 -36.35 -35.77
CA SER A 755 8.19 -36.25 -36.65
C SER A 755 9.15 -37.42 -36.53
#